data_AF-A0A1H0E656-F1
#
_entry.id   AF-A0A1H0E656-F1
#
_cell.length_a   1.000
_cell.length_b   1.000
_cell.length_c   1.000
_cell.angle_alpha   90.00
_cell.angle_beta   90.00
_cell.angle_gamma   90.00
#
_symmetry.space_group_name_H-M   'P 1'
#
loop_
_entity.id
_entity.type
_entity.pdbx_description
1 polymer ?
#
loop_
_entity_poly.entity_id
_entity_poly.type
_entity_poly.pdbx_seq_one_letter_code
_entity_poly.pdbx_strand_id
1 'polypeptide(L)'
;MSTDRTAPAPIRLTVDHQHAPLGVAVPRPVLAWQVPGEAPATAFEVEVRRLDPAAGVPLEPPVWATGRAGIPDPPASPWLPYGGEPLGSDTDYAWRVRVWTGSAPEAAPSPWAESTFSTSLLDRADVVADWVEPTQTPVELEPPASFATLFAPRDPQPAGQRLHPVKLIRQDLPRSADAAPITRARLFLSAQGVVEATIDGTPVGGTVLAPGWTSYHAYTEFEVHDVTALLADPAGEPRPHTLGLRLGDGWFAGRATITGESGQYGTLLRGWWQLSLTRADGTRETWGPDSTARSTESGPLRYSDIMIGEKRDDRLTPAVAGWDSPGFDDSAWDPVRIIPGVGLDPATALEPFRGEPVRRLTELPTARVITTPAGETVLDFGQVIAGRVRLRAVGPAGTEITLEHSEHLAADGNFFSNVQGPNKDQRDVWIMAGTGTPQAPETYEPTFTFHGFRYARVTGYPGELHTRDAIAVVIGSDLEAAGDFACSDARLTRLHANTVWSQRANFLSIPTDCPQRERVGWTGDIQVFAPAATNNAQVHTFLARWLRNVRADQHDDGRVVIISPFAPRQAAMEGQPGIGGITAAAGWGDAIIRVPLTLWERYGDTDTLRANYPAMQAWVEMQSRQAATELPPRLRGGDWEDTDRTTGWERLDAETATRQRLLWNSRMHFGDWLAPSTLASGAPDAIMTAPHLTSEFVGAAFHAEALRTLAEVAEVLGRDDDAAAYRERWEAVRAAVAAEYIGTDGAMEPDLQGMYVLALAFDIVAAGDPDGGARRRAVAERLVRLVRQAGDHLDTGFLSVPFLLDVLVESGSADVAWAVLMQDTVPSWLYEVAEGATTIWESWDAVAPDGTVGAMSFNHYAFGCVDDWLFRRLGGIAPAEPGYRRVRVAALTDGPVSWARAHRETPFGRVEVAWERAAGDVPEAGSGDADSTVSGIPVRYEISLPAGVTGELVTPDGSRRELSSGQTVLVA
;
A
#
# COMPACT_ATOMS: atom_id res chain seq x y z
N MET A 1 35.34 -39.24 -0.11
CA MET A 1 34.08 -40.00 0.03
C MET A 1 32.97 -38.97 0.13
N SER A 2 32.35 -38.62 -1.00
CA SER A 2 31.27 -37.63 -1.05
C SER A 2 29.98 -38.35 -0.72
N THR A 3 29.46 -38.17 0.48
CA THR A 3 28.13 -38.67 0.84
C THR A 3 27.11 -37.92 0.00
N ASP A 4 26.44 -38.66 -0.86
CA ASP A 4 25.27 -38.28 -1.67
C ASP A 4 24.15 -37.82 -0.73
N ARG A 5 24.22 -36.57 -0.24
CA ARG A 5 23.17 -35.98 0.59
C ARG A 5 22.07 -35.53 -0.36
N THR A 6 20.97 -36.29 -0.37
CA THR A 6 19.70 -35.90 -0.97
C THR A 6 19.34 -34.47 -0.59
N ALA A 7 18.94 -33.66 -1.57
CA ALA A 7 18.48 -32.30 -1.33
C ALA A 7 17.30 -32.29 -0.31
N PRO A 8 17.23 -31.30 0.60
CA PRO A 8 16.05 -31.13 1.44
C PRO A 8 14.82 -30.79 0.58
N ALA A 9 13.63 -31.09 1.09
CA ALA A 9 12.38 -30.75 0.41
C ALA A 9 12.26 -29.21 0.25
N PRO A 10 11.70 -28.71 -0.86
CA PRO A 10 11.40 -27.29 -1.02
C PRO A 10 10.53 -26.74 0.13
N ILE A 11 10.69 -25.45 0.43
CA ILE A 11 9.94 -24.76 1.48
C ILE A 11 9.24 -23.52 0.92
N ARG A 12 8.40 -22.89 1.75
CA ARG A 12 7.67 -21.65 1.41
C ARG A 12 6.94 -21.75 0.06
N LEU A 13 6.16 -22.81 -0.11
CA LEU A 13 5.35 -23.02 -1.30
C LEU A 13 4.27 -21.93 -1.38
N THR A 14 4.19 -21.25 -2.53
CA THR A 14 3.18 -20.21 -2.80
C THR A 14 2.51 -20.41 -4.15
N VAL A 15 1.27 -19.92 -4.25
CA VAL A 15 0.50 -19.80 -5.49
C VAL A 15 0.07 -18.34 -5.61
N ASP A 16 0.44 -17.66 -6.70
CA ASP A 16 0.29 -16.21 -6.89
C ASP A 16 0.77 -15.40 -5.66
N HIS A 17 1.98 -15.73 -5.19
CA HIS A 17 2.65 -15.10 -4.04
C HIS A 17 2.00 -15.35 -2.67
N GLN A 18 0.99 -16.22 -2.58
CA GLN A 18 0.27 -16.52 -1.33
C GLN A 18 0.43 -17.97 -0.88
N HIS A 19 0.40 -18.19 0.44
CA HIS A 19 0.47 -19.52 1.03
C HIS A 19 -0.91 -20.18 1.09
N ALA A 20 -1.03 -21.36 0.47
CA ALA A 20 -2.26 -22.15 0.40
C ALA A 20 -3.56 -21.33 0.16
N PRO A 21 -3.61 -20.47 -0.86
CA PRO A 21 -4.68 -19.50 -1.01
C PRO A 21 -6.03 -20.15 -1.32
N LEU A 22 -7.08 -19.57 -0.74
CA LEU A 22 -8.47 -19.83 -1.08
C LEU A 22 -8.96 -18.74 -2.04
N GLY A 23 -9.36 -19.12 -3.25
CA GLY A 23 -9.89 -18.18 -4.23
C GLY A 23 -8.86 -17.61 -5.20
N VAL A 24 -7.89 -18.42 -5.65
CA VAL A 24 -6.97 -18.06 -6.74
C VAL A 24 -7.77 -17.52 -7.93
N ALA A 25 -7.43 -16.31 -8.34
CA ALA A 25 -8.25 -15.46 -9.22
C ALA A 25 -7.92 -15.60 -10.72
N VAL A 26 -7.00 -16.49 -11.07
CA VAL A 26 -6.56 -16.73 -12.44
C VAL A 26 -6.62 -18.21 -12.80
N PRO A 27 -6.90 -18.54 -14.07
CA PRO A 27 -6.89 -19.93 -14.54
C PRO A 27 -5.48 -20.50 -14.74
N ARG A 28 -4.44 -19.66 -14.69
CA ARG A 28 -3.03 -20.05 -14.85
C ARG A 28 -2.20 -19.33 -13.79
N PRO A 29 -2.22 -19.80 -12.54
CA PRO A 29 -1.47 -19.17 -11.47
C PRO A 29 0.04 -19.41 -11.61
N VAL A 30 0.82 -18.62 -10.90
CA VAL A 30 2.26 -18.81 -10.72
C VAL A 30 2.52 -19.64 -9.47
N LEU A 31 3.23 -20.75 -9.61
CA LEU A 31 3.69 -21.57 -8.48
C LEU A 31 5.12 -21.18 -8.13
N ALA A 32 5.44 -21.10 -6.84
CA ALA A 32 6.80 -20.83 -6.39
C ALA A 32 7.18 -21.55 -5.10
N TRP A 33 8.50 -21.68 -4.91
CA TRP A 33 9.11 -22.36 -3.77
C TRP A 33 10.53 -21.84 -3.56
N GLN A 34 11.03 -22.04 -2.35
CA GLN A 34 12.44 -21.82 -2.01
C GLN A 34 13.17 -23.15 -1.86
N VAL A 35 14.45 -23.15 -2.23
CA VAL A 35 15.33 -24.33 -2.16
C VAL A 35 16.22 -24.19 -0.92
N PRO A 36 16.09 -25.07 0.10
CA PRO A 36 16.97 -25.00 1.27
C PRO A 36 18.38 -25.52 0.96
N GLY A 37 19.37 -25.02 1.71
CA GLY A 37 20.77 -25.43 1.60
C GLY A 37 21.60 -24.44 0.78
N GLU A 38 22.78 -24.87 0.30
CA GLU A 38 23.72 -24.01 -0.42
C GLU A 38 23.67 -24.21 -1.94
N ALA A 39 23.40 -25.43 -2.40
CA ALA A 39 23.38 -25.77 -3.82
C ALA A 39 22.03 -25.41 -4.47
N PRO A 40 22.02 -24.70 -5.62
CA PRO A 40 20.77 -24.43 -6.34
C PRO A 40 20.13 -25.70 -6.87
N ALA A 41 18.83 -25.62 -7.15
CA ALA A 41 18.18 -26.62 -7.98
C ALA A 41 18.71 -26.56 -9.42
N THR A 42 19.09 -27.71 -9.96
CA THR A 42 19.47 -27.94 -11.37
C THR A 42 18.33 -28.57 -12.18
N ALA A 43 17.33 -29.12 -11.50
CA ALA A 43 16.09 -29.59 -12.09
C ALA A 43 14.97 -29.57 -11.03
N PHE A 44 13.73 -29.58 -11.50
CA PHE A 44 12.55 -29.70 -10.66
C PHE A 44 11.52 -30.64 -11.29
N GLU A 45 10.56 -31.05 -10.49
CA GLU A 45 9.36 -31.73 -10.95
C GLU A 45 8.18 -31.22 -10.14
N VAL A 46 7.12 -30.85 -10.86
CA VAL A 46 5.85 -30.36 -10.30
C VAL A 46 4.72 -31.25 -10.77
N GLU A 47 3.81 -31.56 -9.85
CA GLU A 47 2.50 -32.15 -10.17
C GLU A 47 1.40 -31.28 -9.56
N VAL A 48 0.33 -31.05 -10.33
CA VAL A 48 -0.91 -30.42 -9.88
C VAL A 48 -2.05 -31.39 -10.13
N ARG A 49 -2.88 -31.61 -9.11
CA ARG A 49 -3.97 -32.58 -9.09
C ARG A 49 -5.24 -31.90 -8.59
N ARG A 50 -6.34 -32.15 -9.29
CA ARG A 50 -7.66 -31.79 -8.77
C ARG A 50 -7.98 -32.66 -7.56
N LEU A 51 -8.56 -32.08 -6.52
CA LEU A 51 -9.12 -32.81 -5.40
C LEU A 51 -10.55 -33.22 -5.70
N ASP A 52 -10.92 -34.44 -5.31
CA ASP A 52 -12.31 -34.87 -5.30
C ASP A 52 -13.10 -33.98 -4.32
N PRO A 53 -14.17 -33.30 -4.75
CA PRO A 53 -14.89 -32.35 -3.90
C PRO A 53 -15.66 -33.02 -2.75
N ALA A 54 -15.91 -34.34 -2.81
CA ALA A 54 -16.61 -35.09 -1.77
C ALA A 54 -15.65 -35.80 -0.82
N ALA A 55 -14.57 -36.38 -1.34
CA ALA A 55 -13.60 -37.15 -0.56
C ALA A 55 -12.35 -36.34 -0.14
N GLY A 56 -12.09 -35.19 -0.77
CA GLY A 56 -10.90 -34.37 -0.53
C GLY A 56 -9.58 -35.01 -0.97
N VAL A 57 -9.64 -36.11 -1.73
CA VAL A 57 -8.46 -36.88 -2.15
C VAL A 57 -8.00 -36.46 -3.56
N PRO A 58 -6.68 -36.43 -3.84
CA PRO A 58 -6.18 -36.13 -5.18
C PRO A 58 -6.65 -37.15 -6.22
N LEU A 59 -7.14 -36.65 -7.36
CA LEU A 59 -7.56 -37.47 -8.50
C LEU A 59 -6.38 -37.82 -9.42
N GLU A 60 -6.53 -38.95 -10.12
CA GLU A 60 -5.63 -39.42 -11.18
C GLU A 60 -6.32 -39.33 -12.55
N PRO A 61 -5.59 -38.97 -13.64
CA PRO A 61 -4.21 -38.48 -13.67
C PRO A 61 -4.09 -37.02 -13.16
N PRO A 62 -2.87 -36.50 -12.90
CA PRO A 62 -2.68 -35.08 -12.60
C PRO A 62 -3.15 -34.19 -13.77
N VAL A 63 -3.68 -33.01 -13.44
CA VAL A 63 -4.09 -32.01 -14.45
C VAL A 63 -2.88 -31.35 -15.10
N TRP A 64 -1.74 -31.36 -14.41
CA TRP A 64 -0.46 -30.96 -14.95
C TRP A 64 0.67 -31.70 -14.25
N ALA A 65 1.64 -32.17 -15.03
CA ALA A 65 2.87 -32.75 -14.53
C ALA A 65 4.01 -32.34 -15.47
N THR A 66 5.10 -31.83 -14.91
CA THR A 66 6.25 -31.39 -15.72
C THR A 66 7.18 -32.54 -16.10
N GLY A 67 7.13 -33.64 -15.34
CA GLY A 67 8.26 -34.56 -15.24
C GLY A 67 9.52 -33.85 -14.72
N ARG A 68 10.67 -34.52 -14.78
CA ARG A 68 11.95 -33.88 -14.44
C ARG A 68 12.31 -32.85 -15.52
N ALA A 69 12.14 -31.57 -15.19
CA ALA A 69 12.49 -30.44 -16.04
C ALA A 69 13.85 -29.86 -15.60
N GLY A 70 14.79 -29.71 -16.55
CA GLY A 70 16.10 -29.14 -16.28
C GLY A 70 16.06 -27.61 -16.12
N ILE A 71 16.92 -27.07 -15.28
CA ILE A 71 17.16 -25.63 -15.12
C ILE A 71 18.46 -25.29 -15.87
N PRO A 72 18.40 -24.62 -17.03
CA PRO A 72 19.60 -24.34 -17.83
C PRO A 72 20.57 -23.39 -17.13
N ASP A 73 20.03 -22.43 -16.36
CA ASP A 73 20.78 -21.35 -15.74
C ASP A 73 20.36 -21.18 -14.26
N PRO A 74 20.95 -21.96 -13.34
CA PRO A 74 20.57 -21.96 -11.94
C PRO A 74 21.19 -20.77 -11.15
N PRO A 75 20.49 -20.24 -10.12
CA PRO A 75 19.12 -20.58 -9.75
C PRO A 75 18.13 -19.96 -10.74
N ALA A 76 17.19 -20.75 -11.25
CA ALA A 76 16.10 -20.22 -12.06
C ALA A 76 15.17 -19.38 -11.19
N SER A 77 14.47 -18.43 -11.82
CA SER A 77 13.33 -17.74 -11.21
C SER A 77 12.42 -18.74 -10.48
N PRO A 78 12.08 -18.50 -9.20
CA PRO A 78 11.20 -19.38 -8.45
C PRO A 78 9.75 -19.31 -8.98
N TRP A 79 9.44 -18.34 -9.84
CA TRP A 79 8.11 -18.13 -10.42
C TRP A 79 7.91 -19.04 -11.62
N LEU A 80 7.22 -20.17 -11.41
CA LEU A 80 6.85 -21.11 -12.46
C LEU A 80 5.37 -20.91 -12.84
N PRO A 81 5.05 -20.31 -14.00
CA PRO A 81 3.69 -20.26 -14.50
C PRO A 81 3.13 -21.66 -14.70
N TYR A 82 1.89 -21.88 -14.26
CA TYR A 82 1.18 -23.12 -14.46
C TYR A 82 1.02 -23.42 -15.97
N GLY A 83 1.61 -24.54 -16.40
CA GLY A 83 1.71 -24.93 -17.81
C GLY A 83 0.65 -25.92 -18.30
N GLY A 84 -0.31 -26.32 -17.47
CA GLY A 84 -1.38 -27.25 -17.86
C GLY A 84 -2.55 -26.57 -18.58
N GLU A 85 -3.66 -27.29 -18.74
CA GLU A 85 -4.92 -26.70 -19.22
C GLU A 85 -5.51 -25.73 -18.19
N PRO A 86 -6.17 -24.63 -18.63
CA PRO A 86 -6.77 -23.64 -17.73
C PRO A 86 -7.54 -24.29 -16.57
N LEU A 87 -7.24 -23.85 -15.35
CA LEU A 87 -7.92 -24.34 -14.15
C LEU A 87 -9.41 -23.95 -14.18
N GLY A 88 -10.26 -24.80 -13.59
CA GLY A 88 -11.70 -24.58 -13.54
C GLY A 88 -12.10 -23.76 -12.32
N SER A 89 -13.26 -23.11 -12.39
CA SER A 89 -13.84 -22.37 -11.26
C SER A 89 -14.18 -23.27 -10.07
N ASP A 90 -14.17 -22.68 -8.87
CA ASP A 90 -14.58 -23.31 -7.60
C ASP A 90 -14.03 -24.73 -7.43
N THR A 91 -12.73 -24.90 -7.66
CA THR A 91 -12.08 -26.20 -7.67
C THR A 91 -10.88 -26.21 -6.75
N ASP A 92 -10.78 -27.24 -5.90
CA ASP A 92 -9.65 -27.44 -5.01
C ASP A 92 -8.57 -28.27 -5.72
N TYR A 93 -7.31 -27.87 -5.51
CA TYR A 93 -6.14 -28.49 -6.09
C TYR A 93 -5.12 -28.81 -4.98
N ALA A 94 -4.48 -29.97 -5.12
CA ALA A 94 -3.22 -30.26 -4.44
C ALA A 94 -2.09 -30.14 -5.45
N TRP A 95 -0.97 -29.56 -5.04
CA TRP A 95 0.23 -29.55 -5.83
C TRP A 95 1.44 -29.93 -5.00
N ARG A 96 2.45 -30.45 -5.68
CA ARG A 96 3.69 -30.85 -5.05
C ARG A 96 4.87 -30.56 -5.94
N VAL A 97 6.00 -30.29 -5.30
CA VAL A 97 7.27 -30.00 -5.96
C VAL A 97 8.42 -30.76 -5.30
N ARG A 98 9.35 -31.26 -6.11
CA ARG A 98 10.65 -31.77 -5.67
C ARG A 98 11.75 -31.27 -6.60
N VAL A 99 12.97 -31.22 -6.10
CA VAL A 99 14.12 -30.64 -6.80
C VAL A 99 15.32 -31.57 -6.80
N TRP A 100 16.23 -31.34 -7.74
CA TRP A 100 17.56 -31.94 -7.78
C TRP A 100 18.59 -30.83 -7.65
N THR A 101 19.61 -31.01 -6.82
CA THR A 101 20.75 -30.07 -6.73
C THR A 101 21.99 -30.60 -7.46
N GLY A 102 22.05 -31.91 -7.73
CA GLY A 102 23.09 -32.53 -8.56
C GLY A 102 22.73 -32.54 -10.05
N SER A 103 23.70 -32.31 -10.93
CA SER A 103 23.52 -32.34 -12.39
C SER A 103 23.64 -33.74 -13.01
N ALA A 104 24.08 -34.74 -12.23
CA ALA A 104 24.19 -36.11 -12.71
C ALA A 104 22.79 -36.70 -13.04
N PRO A 105 22.66 -37.51 -14.11
CA PRO A 105 21.40 -38.19 -14.42
C PRO A 105 20.89 -39.04 -13.25
N GLU A 106 21.80 -39.65 -12.48
CA GLU A 106 21.50 -40.54 -11.35
C GLU A 106 21.30 -39.82 -10.01
N ALA A 107 21.41 -38.48 -9.97
CA ALA A 107 21.20 -37.72 -8.73
C ALA A 107 19.80 -37.98 -8.18
N ALA A 108 19.72 -38.28 -6.88
CA ALA A 108 18.44 -38.49 -6.20
C ALA A 108 17.71 -37.14 -6.01
N PRO A 109 16.38 -37.09 -6.23
CA PRO A 109 15.60 -35.90 -5.91
C PRO A 109 15.51 -35.67 -4.40
N SER A 110 15.09 -34.47 -4.02
CA SER A 110 14.53 -34.21 -2.70
C SER A 110 13.25 -35.04 -2.45
N PRO A 111 12.82 -35.19 -1.19
CA PRO A 111 11.43 -35.51 -0.91
C PRO A 111 10.48 -34.49 -1.55
N TRP A 112 9.23 -34.90 -1.78
CA TRP A 112 8.16 -34.00 -2.21
C TRP A 112 7.82 -33.02 -1.08
N ALA A 113 7.66 -31.74 -1.44
CA ALA A 113 6.93 -30.76 -0.67
C ALA A 113 5.54 -30.60 -1.28
N GLU A 114 4.51 -30.48 -0.46
CA GLU A 114 3.11 -30.45 -0.91
C GLU A 114 2.38 -29.23 -0.33
N SER A 115 1.44 -28.68 -1.09
CA SER A 115 0.54 -27.61 -0.67
C SER A 115 -0.79 -27.75 -1.42
N THR A 116 -1.81 -27.04 -0.98
CA THR A 116 -3.11 -26.95 -1.66
C THR A 116 -3.39 -25.52 -2.09
N PHE A 117 -4.38 -25.34 -2.97
CA PHE A 117 -5.02 -24.06 -3.24
C PHE A 117 -6.42 -24.33 -3.83
N SER A 118 -7.29 -23.33 -3.81
CA SER A 118 -8.58 -23.40 -4.51
C SER A 118 -8.74 -22.23 -5.44
N THR A 119 -9.38 -22.44 -6.57
CA THR A 119 -9.75 -21.37 -7.51
C THR A 119 -11.04 -20.66 -7.09
N SER A 120 -11.16 -19.39 -7.46
CA SER A 120 -12.40 -18.63 -7.34
C SER A 120 -13.37 -18.95 -8.50
N LEU A 121 -14.39 -18.11 -8.73
CA LEU A 121 -15.18 -18.14 -9.97
C LEU A 121 -14.38 -17.43 -11.07
N LEU A 122 -13.75 -18.21 -11.94
CA LEU A 122 -12.80 -17.74 -12.95
C LEU A 122 -13.48 -17.27 -14.24
N ASP A 123 -14.62 -17.87 -14.59
CA ASP A 123 -15.45 -17.45 -15.72
C ASP A 123 -16.62 -16.59 -15.22
N ARG A 124 -16.94 -15.53 -15.96
CA ARG A 124 -18.10 -14.69 -15.68
C ARG A 124 -19.42 -15.47 -15.75
N ALA A 125 -19.47 -16.54 -16.55
CA ALA A 125 -20.63 -17.42 -16.63
C ALA A 125 -20.88 -18.22 -15.33
N ASP A 126 -19.88 -18.36 -14.46
CA ASP A 126 -20.02 -19.05 -13.17
C ASP A 126 -20.54 -18.13 -12.05
N VAL A 127 -20.60 -16.82 -12.31
CA VAL A 127 -21.27 -15.82 -11.47
C VAL A 127 -22.75 -15.79 -11.86
N VAL A 128 -23.55 -16.60 -11.17
CA VAL A 128 -24.96 -16.84 -11.53
C VAL A 128 -25.96 -16.25 -10.52
N ALA A 129 -25.50 -15.89 -9.33
CA ALA A 129 -26.34 -15.29 -8.30
C ALA A 129 -26.66 -13.81 -8.60
N ASP A 130 -27.90 -13.43 -8.31
CA ASP A 130 -28.35 -12.03 -8.36
C ASP A 130 -27.86 -11.25 -7.12
N TRP A 131 -28.05 -9.94 -7.14
CA TRP A 131 -27.79 -9.04 -6.01
C TRP A 131 -29.03 -8.90 -5.13
N VAL A 132 -28.81 -8.64 -3.84
CA VAL A 132 -29.86 -8.32 -2.88
C VAL A 132 -29.76 -6.85 -2.45
N GLU A 133 -30.81 -6.08 -2.75
CA GLU A 133 -30.97 -4.70 -2.33
C GLU A 133 -31.98 -4.65 -1.17
N PRO A 134 -31.57 -4.25 0.05
CA PRO A 134 -32.49 -4.08 1.17
C PRO A 134 -33.42 -2.89 0.94
N THR A 135 -34.58 -2.91 1.60
CA THR A 135 -35.39 -1.69 1.76
C THR A 135 -34.59 -0.70 2.61
N GLN A 136 -34.35 0.49 2.07
CA GLN A 136 -33.45 1.47 2.69
C GLN A 136 -33.78 2.89 2.26
N THR A 137 -33.32 3.86 3.06
CA THR A 137 -33.25 5.27 2.64
C THR A 137 -31.95 5.50 1.86
N PRO A 138 -31.99 6.05 0.63
CA PRO A 138 -30.78 6.40 -0.11
C PRO A 138 -29.94 7.43 0.65
N VAL A 139 -28.62 7.32 0.56
CA VAL A 139 -27.70 8.32 1.13
C VAL A 139 -27.93 9.69 0.49
N GLU A 140 -28.04 10.72 1.33
CA GLU A 140 -28.12 12.10 0.90
C GLU A 140 -26.76 12.61 0.42
N LEU A 141 -26.72 13.16 -0.79
CA LEU A 141 -25.51 13.75 -1.38
C LEU A 141 -25.25 15.15 -0.83
N GLU A 142 -24.05 15.40 -0.31
CA GLU A 142 -23.60 16.78 -0.07
C GLU A 142 -23.44 17.57 -1.38
N PRO A 143 -23.41 18.91 -1.34
CA PRO A 143 -22.91 19.69 -2.47
C PRO A 143 -21.40 19.47 -2.69
N PRO A 144 -20.90 19.60 -3.94
CA PRO A 144 -19.47 19.57 -4.21
C PRO A 144 -18.71 20.63 -3.40
N ALA A 145 -17.60 20.21 -2.79
CA ALA A 145 -16.66 21.04 -2.08
C ALA A 145 -15.61 21.58 -3.05
N SER A 146 -15.19 22.82 -2.81
CA SER A 146 -13.97 23.36 -3.41
C SER A 146 -12.80 23.20 -2.45
N PHE A 147 -11.58 23.19 -2.96
CA PHE A 147 -10.37 23.12 -2.13
C PHE A 147 -10.35 24.18 -1.02
N ALA A 148 -10.76 25.42 -1.34
CA ALA A 148 -10.88 26.52 -0.38
C ALA A 148 -11.85 26.21 0.78
N THR A 149 -12.83 25.35 0.56
CA THR A 149 -13.80 24.96 1.59
C THR A 149 -13.40 23.76 2.44
N LEU A 150 -12.34 23.04 2.07
CA LEU A 150 -11.86 21.85 2.79
C LEU A 150 -11.25 22.20 4.14
N PHE A 151 -10.65 23.39 4.24
CA PHE A 151 -9.97 23.88 5.44
C PHE A 151 -10.77 24.98 6.17
N ALA A 152 -11.96 25.31 5.66
CA ALA A 152 -12.84 26.29 6.30
C ALA A 152 -13.54 25.65 7.52
N PRO A 153 -13.55 26.30 8.69
CA PRO A 153 -14.35 25.85 9.83
C PRO A 153 -15.82 25.75 9.43
N ARG A 154 -16.43 24.59 9.64
CA ARG A 154 -17.86 24.37 9.46
C ARG A 154 -18.43 23.75 10.72
N ASP A 155 -19.66 24.12 11.07
CA ASP A 155 -20.44 23.46 12.11
C ASP A 155 -21.35 22.44 11.40
N PRO A 156 -20.94 21.16 11.25
CA PRO A 156 -21.74 20.18 10.56
C PRO A 156 -23.01 19.87 11.36
N GLN A 157 -24.10 19.55 10.68
CA GLN A 157 -25.25 18.96 11.37
C GLN A 157 -24.81 17.69 12.13
N PRO A 158 -25.48 17.34 13.25
CA PRO A 158 -25.14 16.13 14.00
C PRO A 158 -25.14 14.88 13.09
N ALA A 159 -24.12 14.02 13.22
CA ALA A 159 -23.95 12.84 12.36
C ALA A 159 -25.21 11.96 12.27
N GLY A 160 -25.92 11.78 13.39
CA GLY A 160 -27.17 11.01 13.44
C GLY A 160 -28.37 11.60 12.68
N GLN A 161 -28.26 12.81 12.13
CA GLN A 161 -29.25 13.39 11.22
C GLN A 161 -28.87 13.24 9.74
N ARG A 162 -27.60 12.89 9.46
CA ARG A 162 -27.02 12.81 8.10
C ARG A 162 -26.70 11.39 7.66
N LEU A 163 -26.63 10.46 8.61
CA LEU A 163 -26.25 9.07 8.40
C LEU A 163 -27.41 8.13 8.71
N HIS A 164 -27.43 6.98 8.03
CA HIS A 164 -28.49 5.98 8.18
C HIS A 164 -27.99 4.72 8.92
N PRO A 165 -28.89 3.92 9.52
CA PRO A 165 -28.52 2.67 10.16
C PRO A 165 -27.92 1.66 9.19
N VAL A 166 -27.05 0.79 9.70
CA VAL A 166 -26.54 -0.38 8.99
C VAL A 166 -27.71 -1.30 8.64
N LYS A 167 -27.71 -1.86 7.43
CA LYS A 167 -28.79 -2.74 6.97
C LYS A 167 -28.49 -4.17 7.44
N LEU A 168 -29.49 -4.81 8.04
CA LEU A 168 -29.46 -6.25 8.30
C LEU A 168 -30.24 -6.95 7.19
N ILE A 169 -29.68 -8.01 6.60
CA ILE A 169 -30.35 -8.85 5.60
C ILE A 169 -30.23 -10.30 6.04
N ARG A 170 -31.36 -10.99 6.20
CA ARG A 170 -31.37 -12.42 6.51
C ARG A 170 -32.01 -13.22 5.39
N GLN A 171 -31.54 -14.44 5.21
CA GLN A 171 -32.19 -15.44 4.38
C GLN A 171 -32.01 -16.82 5.01
N ASP A 172 -33.12 -17.51 5.26
CA ASP A 172 -33.08 -18.93 5.58
C ASP A 172 -32.67 -19.69 4.31
N LEU A 173 -31.62 -20.50 4.43
CA LEU A 173 -31.04 -21.21 3.28
C LEU A 173 -31.96 -22.35 2.84
N PRO A 174 -32.01 -22.68 1.53
CA PRO A 174 -32.79 -23.79 1.01
C PRO A 174 -32.54 -25.11 1.75
N ARG A 175 -33.60 -25.88 1.97
CA ARG A 175 -33.54 -27.18 2.65
C ARG A 175 -34.26 -28.26 1.85
N SER A 176 -33.63 -29.43 1.77
CA SER A 176 -34.28 -30.68 1.35
C SER A 176 -34.11 -31.73 2.45
N ALA A 177 -35.22 -32.33 2.90
CA ALA A 177 -35.23 -33.32 3.99
C ALA A 177 -34.54 -34.64 3.61
N ASP A 178 -34.48 -34.95 2.31
CA ASP A 178 -33.90 -36.18 1.77
C ASP A 178 -32.49 -35.96 1.17
N ALA A 179 -31.90 -34.76 1.34
CA ALA A 179 -30.60 -34.45 0.76
C ALA A 179 -29.46 -35.17 1.48
N ALA A 180 -28.48 -35.66 0.70
CA ALA A 180 -27.25 -36.19 1.25
C ALA A 180 -26.44 -35.13 2.03
N PRO A 181 -25.62 -35.53 3.03
CA PRO A 181 -24.82 -34.59 3.81
C PRO A 181 -23.91 -33.70 2.95
N ILE A 182 -23.71 -32.45 3.36
CA ILE A 182 -22.78 -31.51 2.72
C ILE A 182 -21.34 -31.93 3.07
N THR A 183 -20.51 -32.07 2.04
CA THR A 183 -19.07 -32.41 2.17
C THR A 183 -18.16 -31.23 1.88
N ARG A 184 -18.65 -30.22 1.13
CA ARG A 184 -17.93 -28.99 0.80
C ARG A 184 -18.90 -27.84 0.60
N ALA A 185 -18.58 -26.67 1.15
CA ALA A 185 -19.32 -25.44 0.93
C ALA A 185 -18.39 -24.22 0.77
N ARG A 186 -18.71 -23.35 -0.18
CA ARG A 186 -17.97 -22.11 -0.47
C ARG A 186 -18.93 -20.94 -0.58
N LEU A 187 -18.77 -19.95 0.28
CA LEU A 187 -19.49 -18.68 0.20
C LEU A 187 -18.64 -17.66 -0.55
N PHE A 188 -19.15 -17.20 -1.69
CA PHE A 188 -18.63 -16.05 -2.42
C PHE A 188 -19.40 -14.81 -1.96
N LEU A 189 -18.70 -13.73 -1.60
CA LEU A 189 -19.31 -12.58 -0.92
C LEU A 189 -18.74 -11.25 -1.44
N SER A 190 -19.63 -10.28 -1.70
CA SER A 190 -19.28 -8.89 -2.06
C SER A 190 -20.38 -7.92 -1.67
N ALA A 191 -20.12 -6.62 -1.82
CA ALA A 191 -21.09 -5.56 -1.65
C ALA A 191 -20.78 -4.34 -2.53
N GLN A 192 -21.85 -3.60 -2.87
CA GLN A 192 -21.79 -2.15 -3.10
C GLN A 192 -21.97 -1.49 -1.74
N GLY A 193 -20.85 -1.26 -1.04
CA GLY A 193 -20.78 -0.94 0.38
C GLY A 193 -19.67 -1.76 1.04
N VAL A 194 -19.80 -2.03 2.34
CA VAL A 194 -19.00 -3.04 3.05
C VAL A 194 -19.90 -4.06 3.73
N VAL A 195 -19.45 -5.31 3.86
CA VAL A 195 -20.26 -6.42 4.35
C VAL A 195 -19.56 -7.26 5.42
N GLU A 196 -20.31 -7.66 6.44
CA GLU A 196 -19.99 -8.80 7.31
C GLU A 196 -21.07 -9.87 7.16
N ALA A 197 -20.67 -11.13 7.04
CA ALA A 197 -21.57 -12.27 6.94
C ALA A 197 -21.52 -13.16 8.19
N THR A 198 -22.64 -13.78 8.52
CA THR A 198 -22.79 -14.78 9.58
C THR A 198 -23.61 -15.96 9.07
N ILE A 199 -23.27 -17.18 9.50
CA ILE A 199 -24.13 -18.37 9.34
C ILE A 199 -24.49 -18.86 10.73
N ASP A 200 -25.79 -18.93 11.03
CA ASP A 200 -26.34 -19.33 12.34
C ASP A 200 -25.70 -18.55 13.51
N GLY A 201 -25.62 -17.22 13.36
CA GLY A 201 -24.99 -16.31 14.32
C GLY A 201 -23.46 -16.39 14.41
N THR A 202 -22.80 -17.28 13.66
CA THR A 202 -21.33 -17.42 13.64
C THR A 202 -20.74 -16.58 12.51
N PRO A 203 -19.80 -15.65 12.77
CA PRO A 203 -19.12 -14.88 11.73
C PRO A 203 -18.45 -15.76 10.67
N VAL A 204 -18.56 -15.37 9.41
CA VAL A 204 -17.88 -16.02 8.29
C VAL A 204 -16.54 -15.32 8.04
N GLY A 205 -15.45 -16.10 8.06
CA GLY A 205 -14.12 -15.58 7.81
C GLY A 205 -13.60 -14.63 8.89
N GLY A 206 -12.52 -13.91 8.57
CA GLY A 206 -11.87 -12.94 9.48
C GLY A 206 -11.59 -11.58 8.83
N THR A 207 -12.05 -11.38 7.60
CA THR A 207 -11.90 -10.11 6.88
C THR A 207 -12.80 -9.05 7.52
N VAL A 208 -12.30 -7.83 7.63
CA VAL A 208 -13.08 -6.65 8.01
C VAL A 208 -13.11 -5.68 6.84
N LEU A 209 -14.19 -4.90 6.70
CA LEU A 209 -14.36 -3.95 5.59
C LEU A 209 -14.32 -4.60 4.19
N ALA A 210 -14.71 -5.88 4.07
CA ALA A 210 -14.87 -6.54 2.79
C ALA A 210 -15.93 -5.83 1.92
N PRO A 211 -15.76 -5.72 0.58
CA PRO A 211 -14.69 -6.32 -0.23
C PRO A 211 -13.42 -5.45 -0.36
N GLY A 212 -13.25 -4.43 0.48
CA GLY A 212 -12.22 -3.41 0.30
C GLY A 212 -12.64 -2.36 -0.72
N TRP A 213 -11.69 -1.49 -1.08
CA TRP A 213 -11.90 -0.36 -1.99
C TRP A 213 -11.28 -0.61 -3.37
N THR A 214 -12.13 -0.71 -4.38
CA THR A 214 -11.78 -0.73 -5.80
C THR A 214 -12.42 0.43 -6.53
N SER A 215 -12.06 0.63 -7.80
CA SER A 215 -12.78 1.53 -8.71
C SER A 215 -14.16 0.96 -9.03
N TYR A 216 -15.14 1.07 -8.10
CA TYR A 216 -16.45 0.40 -8.19
C TYR A 216 -17.23 0.71 -9.47
N HIS A 217 -16.99 1.87 -10.11
CA HIS A 217 -17.60 2.22 -11.39
C HIS A 217 -17.11 1.35 -12.56
N ALA A 218 -15.97 0.67 -12.39
CA ALA A 218 -15.42 -0.30 -13.32
C ALA A 218 -15.61 -1.73 -12.82
N TYR A 219 -15.22 -2.01 -11.57
CA TYR A 219 -15.31 -3.35 -10.98
C TYR A 219 -15.37 -3.33 -9.45
N THR A 220 -15.99 -4.36 -8.88
CA THR A 220 -15.95 -4.71 -7.46
C THR A 220 -15.47 -6.14 -7.31
N GLU A 221 -14.79 -6.43 -6.21
CA GLU A 221 -14.26 -7.76 -5.95
C GLU A 221 -15.19 -8.59 -5.07
N PHE A 222 -15.08 -9.91 -5.17
CA PHE A 222 -15.71 -10.84 -4.23
C PHE A 222 -14.70 -11.78 -3.61
N GLU A 223 -14.86 -12.02 -2.31
CA GLU A 223 -14.05 -12.95 -1.52
C GLU A 223 -14.66 -14.36 -1.54
N VAL A 224 -13.82 -15.35 -1.24
CA VAL A 224 -14.22 -16.75 -1.11
C VAL A 224 -13.98 -17.20 0.33
N HIS A 225 -14.98 -17.82 0.94
CA HIS A 225 -14.88 -18.38 2.29
C HIS A 225 -15.26 -19.86 2.32
N ASP A 226 -14.45 -20.67 3.02
CA ASP A 226 -14.81 -22.04 3.36
C ASP A 226 -15.83 -22.02 4.51
N VAL A 227 -17.08 -22.39 4.20
CA VAL A 227 -18.18 -22.46 5.17
C VAL A 227 -18.64 -23.89 5.40
N THR A 228 -17.85 -24.88 4.97
CA THR A 228 -18.20 -26.31 5.05
C THR A 228 -18.53 -26.71 6.47
N ALA A 229 -17.69 -26.34 7.44
CA ALA A 229 -17.90 -26.69 8.84
C ALA A 229 -19.14 -26.02 9.47
N LEU A 230 -19.58 -24.87 8.94
CA LEU A 230 -20.75 -24.14 9.44
C LEU A 230 -22.07 -24.76 8.95
N LEU A 231 -22.04 -25.42 7.79
CA LEU A 231 -23.20 -26.03 7.13
C LEU A 231 -23.22 -27.56 7.20
N ALA A 232 -22.12 -28.19 7.62
CA ALA A 232 -22.07 -29.64 7.77
C ALA A 232 -22.93 -30.09 8.96
N ASP A 233 -23.74 -31.13 8.76
CA ASP A 233 -24.52 -31.79 9.81
C ASP A 233 -23.68 -32.86 10.52
N PRO A 234 -23.16 -32.64 11.74
CA PRO A 234 -22.25 -33.58 12.39
C PRO A 234 -22.94 -34.90 12.79
N ALA A 235 -24.27 -34.86 12.93
CA ALA A 235 -25.12 -36.00 13.28
C ALA A 235 -25.79 -36.65 12.05
N GLY A 236 -25.60 -36.12 10.85
CA GLY A 236 -26.20 -36.62 9.61
C GLY A 236 -27.69 -36.32 9.41
N GLU A 237 -28.34 -35.58 10.33
CA GLU A 237 -29.71 -35.11 10.18
C GLU A 237 -29.74 -33.68 9.62
N PRO A 238 -30.45 -33.40 8.52
CA PRO A 238 -30.54 -32.05 7.96
C PRO A 238 -31.09 -31.05 8.98
N ARG A 239 -30.34 -29.97 9.26
CA ARG A 239 -30.82 -28.83 10.07
C ARG A 239 -31.06 -27.58 9.20
N PRO A 240 -31.97 -26.66 9.63
CA PRO A 240 -32.12 -25.39 8.93
C PRO A 240 -30.90 -24.50 9.21
N HIS A 241 -30.53 -23.67 8.24
CA HIS A 241 -29.45 -22.69 8.35
C HIS A 241 -29.93 -21.31 7.91
N THR A 242 -29.36 -20.27 8.48
CA THR A 242 -29.66 -18.87 8.12
C THR A 242 -28.36 -18.14 7.78
N LEU A 243 -28.34 -17.48 6.64
CA LEU A 243 -27.30 -16.49 6.30
C LEU A 243 -27.77 -15.10 6.73
N GLY A 244 -26.94 -14.41 7.50
CA GLY A 244 -27.12 -13.01 7.87
C GLY A 244 -26.03 -12.15 7.25
N LEU A 245 -26.40 -10.99 6.70
CA LEU A 245 -25.48 -9.95 6.22
C LEU A 245 -25.72 -8.64 6.97
N ARG A 246 -24.64 -7.98 7.39
CA ARG A 246 -24.65 -6.57 7.79
C ARG A 246 -24.04 -5.75 6.66
N LEU A 247 -24.75 -4.74 6.16
CA LEU A 247 -24.26 -3.83 5.12
C LEU A 247 -24.05 -2.41 5.67
N GLY A 248 -22.81 -1.93 5.58
CA GLY A 248 -22.42 -0.56 5.89
C GLY A 248 -22.08 0.24 4.63
N ASP A 249 -22.06 1.57 4.77
CA ASP A 249 -21.90 2.49 3.63
C ASP A 249 -20.53 2.34 2.92
N GLY A 250 -19.47 2.11 3.71
CA GLY A 250 -18.11 1.90 3.22
C GLY A 250 -17.61 3.05 2.33
N TRP A 251 -16.73 2.73 1.39
CA TRP A 251 -16.26 3.69 0.38
C TRP A 251 -17.26 3.92 -0.75
N PHE A 252 -18.26 3.05 -0.90
CA PHE A 252 -19.22 3.11 -2.01
C PHE A 252 -20.20 4.29 -1.86
N ALA A 253 -20.89 4.35 -0.72
CA ALA A 253 -21.89 5.37 -0.42
C ALA A 253 -21.48 6.28 0.74
N GLY A 254 -20.54 5.85 1.57
CA GLY A 254 -20.08 6.61 2.72
C GLY A 254 -19.26 7.81 2.32
N ARG A 255 -18.85 8.59 3.32
CA ARG A 255 -17.93 9.70 3.10
C ARG A 255 -16.53 9.16 2.97
N ALA A 256 -15.82 9.66 1.97
CA ALA A 256 -14.46 9.29 1.70
C ALA A 256 -13.78 10.42 0.92
N THR A 257 -12.50 10.24 0.65
CA THR A 257 -11.68 11.14 -0.15
C THR A 257 -11.39 12.49 0.50
N ILE A 258 -10.59 13.30 -0.18
CA ILE A 258 -10.16 14.63 0.26
C ILE A 258 -11.35 15.52 0.59
N THR A 259 -12.43 15.41 -0.19
CA THR A 259 -13.62 16.26 -0.04
C THR A 259 -14.52 15.89 1.13
N GLY A 260 -14.41 14.65 1.65
CA GLY A 260 -15.26 14.16 2.74
C GLY A 260 -16.74 14.08 2.35
N GLU A 261 -17.05 14.00 1.06
CA GLU A 261 -18.41 13.94 0.51
C GLU A 261 -18.94 12.50 0.49
N SER A 262 -20.26 12.32 0.57
CA SER A 262 -20.95 11.04 0.47
C SER A 262 -21.17 10.58 -0.97
N GLY A 263 -21.61 9.34 -1.15
CA GLY A 263 -22.14 8.84 -2.43
C GLY A 263 -21.10 8.87 -3.54
N GLN A 264 -19.85 8.54 -3.22
CA GLN A 264 -18.72 8.60 -4.16
C GLN A 264 -18.98 7.79 -5.44
N TYR A 265 -19.67 6.66 -5.31
CA TYR A 265 -20.02 5.78 -6.42
C TYR A 265 -21.54 5.60 -6.58
N GLY A 266 -22.28 5.50 -5.47
CA GLY A 266 -23.74 5.37 -5.48
C GLY A 266 -24.37 5.60 -4.12
N THR A 267 -25.70 5.60 -4.05
CA THR A 267 -26.46 5.99 -2.84
C THR A 267 -27.27 4.86 -2.21
N LEU A 268 -27.27 3.67 -2.83
CA LEU A 268 -28.04 2.50 -2.38
C LEU A 268 -27.09 1.32 -2.18
N LEU A 269 -27.11 0.72 -0.99
CA LEU A 269 -26.27 -0.43 -0.68
C LEU A 269 -26.87 -1.71 -1.24
N ARG A 270 -26.00 -2.64 -1.66
CA ARG A 270 -26.40 -3.94 -2.18
C ARG A 270 -25.41 -5.01 -1.72
N GLY A 271 -25.93 -6.14 -1.28
CA GLY A 271 -25.12 -7.33 -1.02
C GLY A 271 -25.11 -8.25 -2.24
N TRP A 272 -24.02 -8.98 -2.43
CA TRP A 272 -23.96 -10.08 -3.37
C TRP A 272 -23.40 -11.30 -2.66
N TRP A 273 -24.05 -12.44 -2.86
CA TRP A 273 -23.52 -13.70 -2.38
C TRP A 273 -23.94 -14.86 -3.28
N GLN A 274 -23.03 -15.83 -3.38
CA GLN A 274 -23.28 -17.11 -4.03
C GLN A 274 -22.72 -18.20 -3.12
N LEU A 275 -23.50 -19.23 -2.85
CA LEU A 275 -23.08 -20.38 -2.04
C LEU A 275 -23.01 -21.62 -2.93
N SER A 276 -21.81 -22.13 -3.16
CA SER A 276 -21.59 -23.39 -3.88
C SER A 276 -21.46 -24.54 -2.89
N LEU A 277 -22.13 -25.65 -3.16
CA LEU A 277 -22.21 -26.82 -2.29
C LEU A 277 -21.89 -28.11 -3.07
N THR A 278 -21.22 -29.04 -2.41
CA THR A 278 -21.13 -30.44 -2.84
C THR A 278 -21.61 -31.35 -1.71
N ARG A 279 -22.38 -32.38 -2.08
CA ARG A 279 -22.91 -33.40 -1.17
C ARG A 279 -22.14 -34.71 -1.27
N ALA A 280 -22.33 -35.57 -0.28
CA ALA A 280 -21.69 -36.89 -0.18
C ALA A 280 -22.07 -37.84 -1.34
N ASP A 281 -23.22 -37.63 -1.99
CA ASP A 281 -23.65 -38.38 -3.18
C ASP A 281 -23.09 -37.81 -4.50
N GLY A 282 -22.28 -36.76 -4.43
CA GLY A 282 -21.69 -36.06 -5.58
C GLY A 282 -22.55 -34.95 -6.16
N THR A 283 -23.77 -34.74 -5.67
CA THR A 283 -24.64 -33.65 -6.12
C THR A 283 -24.00 -32.29 -5.83
N ARG A 284 -24.07 -31.37 -6.80
CA ARG A 284 -23.63 -29.98 -6.67
C ARG A 284 -24.81 -29.03 -6.77
N GLU A 285 -24.82 -28.02 -5.92
CA GLU A 285 -25.87 -27.00 -5.88
C GLU A 285 -25.24 -25.61 -5.75
N THR A 286 -25.90 -24.62 -6.33
CA THR A 286 -25.56 -23.20 -6.17
C THR A 286 -26.79 -22.48 -5.64
N TRP A 287 -26.65 -21.81 -4.51
CA TRP A 287 -27.68 -20.98 -3.91
C TRP A 287 -27.27 -19.51 -3.98
N GLY A 288 -28.26 -18.63 -4.08
CA GLY A 288 -28.07 -17.18 -4.10
C GLY A 288 -29.27 -16.49 -3.44
N PRO A 289 -29.27 -15.15 -3.38
CA PRO A 289 -30.36 -14.42 -2.80
C PRO A 289 -31.65 -14.62 -3.60
N ASP A 290 -32.77 -14.71 -2.91
CA ASP A 290 -34.09 -14.84 -3.53
C ASP A 290 -35.17 -14.04 -2.77
N SER A 291 -36.42 -14.13 -3.24
CA SER A 291 -37.55 -13.38 -2.66
C SER A 291 -37.91 -13.73 -1.21
N THR A 292 -37.29 -14.76 -0.62
CA THR A 292 -37.46 -15.12 0.79
C THR A 292 -36.62 -14.26 1.72
N ALA A 293 -35.56 -13.61 1.21
CA ALA A 293 -34.75 -12.71 2.01
C ALA A 293 -35.56 -11.52 2.55
N ARG A 294 -35.18 -11.07 3.74
CA ARG A 294 -35.79 -9.95 4.46
C ARG A 294 -34.73 -9.01 4.97
N SER A 295 -35.08 -7.73 5.13
CA SER A 295 -34.17 -6.70 5.61
C SER A 295 -34.78 -5.78 6.66
N THR A 296 -33.94 -5.19 7.50
CA THR A 296 -34.34 -4.12 8.44
C THR A 296 -33.20 -3.15 8.73
N GLU A 297 -33.55 -1.94 9.18
CA GLU A 297 -32.66 -0.90 9.73
C GLU A 297 -32.77 -0.78 11.26
N SER A 298 -33.44 -1.74 11.91
CA SER A 298 -33.74 -1.73 13.36
C SER A 298 -32.58 -2.20 14.24
N GLY A 299 -31.42 -2.49 13.65
CA GLY A 299 -30.24 -2.97 14.37
C GLY A 299 -29.59 -1.93 15.29
N PRO A 300 -28.66 -2.38 16.16
CA PRO A 300 -27.99 -1.52 17.12
C PRO A 300 -27.02 -0.52 16.47
N LEU A 301 -26.44 -0.82 15.30
CA LEU A 301 -25.58 0.12 14.58
C LEU A 301 -26.43 1.20 13.88
N ARG A 302 -26.49 2.38 14.48
CA ARG A 302 -27.32 3.50 14.02
C ARG A 302 -26.70 4.29 12.88
N TYR A 303 -25.38 4.24 12.77
CA TYR A 303 -24.60 4.63 11.59
C TYR A 303 -23.19 4.08 11.73
N SER A 304 -22.51 3.89 10.60
CA SER A 304 -21.06 3.69 10.55
C SER A 304 -20.49 4.29 9.27
N ASP A 305 -19.54 5.20 9.41
CA ASP A 305 -18.89 5.89 8.30
C ASP A 305 -17.37 5.91 8.54
N ILE A 306 -16.59 5.75 7.48
CA ILE A 306 -15.14 5.60 7.57
C ILE A 306 -14.48 6.88 8.11
N MET A 307 -14.99 8.06 7.79
CA MET A 307 -14.38 9.36 8.14
C MET A 307 -14.96 9.95 9.42
N ILE A 308 -16.25 9.72 9.67
CA ILE A 308 -16.97 10.25 10.84
C ILE A 308 -16.81 9.35 12.07
N GLY A 309 -16.95 8.03 11.91
CA GLY A 309 -17.00 7.05 13.00
C GLY A 309 -18.34 6.31 13.10
N GLU A 310 -18.55 5.61 14.22
CA GLU A 310 -19.69 4.70 14.39
C GLU A 310 -20.54 5.05 15.62
N LYS A 311 -21.87 4.90 15.51
CA LYS A 311 -22.76 4.90 16.68
C LYS A 311 -23.47 3.57 16.83
N ARG A 312 -23.32 2.95 17.99
CA ARG A 312 -23.98 1.69 18.37
C ARG A 312 -24.84 1.86 19.62
N ASP A 313 -26.12 1.52 19.52
CA ASP A 313 -27.07 1.53 20.63
C ASP A 313 -27.50 0.11 20.98
N ASP A 314 -26.85 -0.48 21.99
CA ASP A 314 -27.03 -1.88 22.37
C ASP A 314 -28.37 -2.14 23.06
N ARG A 315 -29.14 -1.09 23.43
CA ARG A 315 -30.51 -1.24 23.91
C ARG A 315 -31.44 -1.78 22.83
N LEU A 316 -31.05 -1.67 21.56
CA LEU A 316 -31.81 -2.18 20.41
C LEU A 316 -31.47 -3.64 20.07
N THR A 317 -30.38 -4.19 20.61
CA THR A 317 -29.97 -5.58 20.37
C THR A 317 -31.08 -6.61 20.66
N PRO A 318 -31.88 -6.49 21.74
CA PRO A 318 -32.97 -7.44 22.00
C PRO A 318 -34.03 -7.50 20.90
N ALA A 319 -34.26 -6.41 20.15
CA ALA A 319 -35.27 -6.36 19.08
C ALA A 319 -34.89 -7.21 17.85
N VAL A 320 -33.61 -7.53 17.71
CA VAL A 320 -33.06 -8.35 16.61
C VAL A 320 -32.26 -9.54 17.15
N ALA A 321 -32.51 -9.97 18.39
CA ALA A 321 -31.79 -11.08 18.99
C ALA A 321 -32.05 -12.38 18.22
N GLY A 322 -30.98 -13.03 17.74
CA GLY A 322 -31.07 -14.26 16.94
C GLY A 322 -31.53 -14.05 15.48
N TRP A 323 -31.55 -12.82 14.97
CA TRP A 323 -31.97 -12.50 13.61
C TRP A 323 -31.25 -13.29 12.51
N ASP A 324 -29.98 -13.62 12.74
CA ASP A 324 -29.08 -14.36 11.86
C ASP A 324 -29.06 -15.87 12.19
N SER A 325 -30.09 -16.37 12.88
CA SER A 325 -30.24 -17.77 13.25
C SER A 325 -31.59 -18.34 12.79
N PRO A 326 -31.69 -19.68 12.62
CA PRO A 326 -32.94 -20.33 12.23
C PRO A 326 -34.06 -20.14 13.25
N GLY A 327 -35.29 -20.00 12.75
CA GLY A 327 -36.50 -19.90 13.58
C GLY A 327 -36.79 -18.50 14.14
N PHE A 328 -36.04 -17.49 13.71
CA PHE A 328 -36.36 -16.08 13.98
C PHE A 328 -37.64 -15.65 13.25
N ASP A 329 -38.50 -14.89 13.91
CA ASP A 329 -39.71 -14.31 13.31
C ASP A 329 -39.37 -12.97 12.63
N ASP A 330 -39.24 -13.01 11.31
CA ASP A 330 -38.96 -11.86 10.46
C ASP A 330 -40.19 -11.31 9.74
N SER A 331 -41.40 -11.69 10.19
CA SER A 331 -42.65 -11.26 9.54
C SER A 331 -42.85 -9.73 9.55
N ALA A 332 -42.18 -9.02 10.47
CA ALA A 332 -42.17 -7.56 10.55
C ALA A 332 -41.04 -6.90 9.74
N TRP A 333 -40.17 -7.67 9.09
CA TRP A 333 -39.07 -7.15 8.28
C TRP A 333 -39.53 -6.91 6.84
N ASP A 334 -38.89 -5.96 6.18
CA ASP A 334 -39.24 -5.58 4.82
C ASP A 334 -38.74 -6.61 3.81
N PRO A 335 -39.48 -6.87 2.72
CA PRO A 335 -38.97 -7.64 1.60
C PRO A 335 -37.78 -6.92 0.96
N VAL A 336 -36.82 -7.70 0.47
CA VAL A 336 -35.72 -7.21 -0.35
C VAL A 336 -36.10 -7.14 -1.83
N ARG A 337 -35.29 -6.43 -2.62
CA ARG A 337 -35.32 -6.51 -4.08
C ARG A 337 -34.18 -7.39 -4.57
N ILE A 338 -34.50 -8.32 -5.48
CA ILE A 338 -33.51 -9.14 -6.18
C ILE A 338 -33.20 -8.50 -7.52
N ILE A 339 -31.93 -8.22 -7.77
CA ILE A 339 -31.46 -7.44 -8.91
C ILE A 339 -30.42 -8.26 -9.69
N PRO A 340 -30.72 -8.68 -10.92
CA PRO A 340 -29.71 -9.29 -11.78
C PRO A 340 -28.52 -8.37 -11.98
N GLY A 341 -27.31 -8.91 -12.07
CA GLY A 341 -26.08 -8.09 -12.21
C GLY A 341 -26.14 -7.08 -13.37
N VAL A 342 -26.78 -7.46 -14.49
CA VAL A 342 -27.00 -6.58 -15.66
C VAL A 342 -27.95 -5.41 -15.41
N GLY A 343 -28.74 -5.45 -14.34
CA GLY A 343 -29.69 -4.42 -13.93
C GLY A 343 -29.20 -3.53 -12.79
N LEU A 344 -27.93 -3.65 -12.38
CA LEU A 344 -27.34 -2.79 -11.36
C LEU A 344 -27.19 -1.35 -11.85
N ASP A 345 -27.44 -0.40 -10.94
CA ASP A 345 -27.22 1.03 -11.14
C ASP A 345 -26.62 1.65 -9.86
N PRO A 346 -25.35 2.09 -9.86
CA PRO A 346 -24.41 2.00 -10.98
C PRO A 346 -24.00 0.56 -11.28
N ALA A 347 -23.70 0.28 -12.55
CA ALA A 347 -23.19 -1.02 -12.98
C ALA A 347 -21.76 -1.24 -12.46
N THR A 348 -21.39 -2.49 -12.22
CA THR A 348 -20.03 -2.89 -11.84
C THR A 348 -19.75 -4.31 -12.31
N ALA A 349 -18.52 -4.60 -12.75
CA ALA A 349 -18.10 -5.97 -13.00
C ALA A 349 -17.74 -6.66 -11.67
N LEU A 350 -18.14 -7.91 -11.49
CA LEU A 350 -17.63 -8.75 -10.41
C LEU A 350 -16.34 -9.43 -10.84
N GLU A 351 -15.27 -9.24 -10.06
CA GLU A 351 -13.97 -9.89 -10.24
C GLU A 351 -13.57 -10.66 -8.96
N PRO A 352 -12.87 -11.80 -9.05
CA PRO A 352 -12.34 -12.45 -7.87
C PRO A 352 -11.33 -11.56 -7.12
N PHE A 353 -11.42 -11.52 -5.79
CA PHE A 353 -10.46 -10.82 -4.93
C PHE A 353 -9.02 -11.33 -5.13
N ARG A 354 -8.04 -10.40 -5.15
CA ARG A 354 -6.62 -10.69 -5.35
C ARG A 354 -5.73 -9.97 -4.34
N GLY A 355 -5.29 -10.64 -3.29
CA GLY A 355 -4.30 -10.06 -2.38
C GLY A 355 -4.58 -10.38 -0.93
N GLU A 356 -4.07 -9.52 -0.06
CA GLU A 356 -4.10 -9.71 1.38
C GLU A 356 -5.32 -8.98 1.95
N PRO A 357 -6.33 -9.72 2.49
CA PRO A 357 -7.55 -9.12 2.98
C PRO A 357 -7.26 -8.22 4.18
N VAL A 358 -8.13 -7.25 4.42
CA VAL A 358 -8.02 -6.38 5.59
C VAL A 358 -8.45 -7.14 6.84
N ARG A 359 -7.60 -7.15 7.86
CA ARG A 359 -7.82 -7.92 9.11
C ARG A 359 -7.51 -7.11 10.35
N ARG A 360 -7.93 -7.66 11.49
CA ARG A 360 -7.40 -7.29 12.81
C ARG A 360 -6.00 -7.89 12.94
N LEU A 361 -4.97 -7.06 12.78
CA LEU A 361 -3.57 -7.51 12.69
C LEU A 361 -2.98 -7.83 14.06
N THR A 362 -3.16 -6.93 15.03
CA THR A 362 -2.63 -7.07 16.39
C THR A 362 -3.42 -6.22 17.37
N GLU A 363 -3.27 -6.50 18.66
CA GLU A 363 -3.90 -5.76 19.75
C GLU A 363 -2.82 -5.07 20.59
N LEU A 364 -2.96 -3.75 20.77
CA LEU A 364 -2.10 -2.95 21.63
C LEU A 364 -2.81 -2.67 22.96
N PRO A 365 -2.23 -3.07 24.10
CA PRO A 365 -2.79 -2.72 25.40
C PRO A 365 -2.71 -1.20 25.61
N THR A 366 -3.66 -0.64 26.36
CA THR A 366 -3.55 0.76 26.80
C THR A 366 -2.29 0.93 27.66
N ALA A 367 -1.38 1.80 27.26
CA ALA A 367 -0.15 2.05 27.99
C ALA A 367 -0.42 2.90 29.24
N ARG A 368 -1.27 3.93 29.12
CA ARG A 368 -1.65 4.81 30.25
C ARG A 368 -3.04 5.39 30.07
N VAL A 369 -3.70 5.68 31.20
CA VAL A 369 -4.87 6.56 31.29
C VAL A 369 -4.37 7.90 31.82
N ILE A 370 -4.61 8.97 31.08
CA ILE A 370 -4.14 10.33 31.36
C ILE A 370 -5.33 11.15 31.83
N THR A 371 -5.15 11.91 32.91
CA THR A 371 -5.99 13.08 33.21
C THR A 371 -5.28 14.32 32.67
N THR A 372 -5.84 14.96 31.66
CA THR A 372 -5.24 16.16 31.05
C THR A 372 -5.31 17.35 32.01
N PRO A 373 -4.53 18.43 31.81
CA PRO A 373 -4.68 19.66 32.59
C PRO A 373 -6.09 20.27 32.57
N ALA A 374 -6.84 20.08 31.48
CA ALA A 374 -8.25 20.46 31.36
C ALA A 374 -9.22 19.50 32.09
N GLY A 375 -8.72 18.41 32.67
CA GLY A 375 -9.50 17.41 33.39
C GLY A 375 -10.11 16.32 32.52
N GLU A 376 -9.68 16.19 31.26
CA GLU A 376 -10.18 15.17 30.33
C GLU A 376 -9.54 13.80 30.63
N THR A 377 -10.27 12.72 30.37
CA THR A 377 -9.73 11.35 30.47
C THR A 377 -9.31 10.87 29.09
N VAL A 378 -8.02 10.56 28.91
CA VAL A 378 -7.44 10.17 27.62
C VAL A 378 -6.67 8.86 27.75
N LEU A 379 -6.96 7.92 26.86
CA LEU A 379 -6.17 6.69 26.67
C LEU A 379 -4.96 7.01 25.78
N ASP A 380 -3.77 6.54 26.15
CA ASP A 380 -2.60 6.52 25.26
C ASP A 380 -2.16 5.06 25.05
N PHE A 381 -2.10 4.66 23.78
CA PHE A 381 -1.70 3.32 23.35
C PHE A 381 -0.20 3.20 23.06
N GLY A 382 0.55 4.31 23.14
CA GLY A 382 2.01 4.35 22.97
C GLY A 382 2.50 4.31 21.53
N GLN A 383 1.60 4.19 20.55
CA GLN A 383 1.90 4.03 19.13
C GLN A 383 0.78 4.65 18.30
N VAL A 384 1.12 5.43 17.28
CA VAL A 384 0.17 5.85 16.24
C VAL A 384 -0.13 4.66 15.33
N ILE A 385 -1.42 4.33 15.16
CA ILE A 385 -1.91 3.19 14.39
C ILE A 385 -3.04 3.61 13.45
N ALA A 386 -3.40 2.73 12.50
CA ALA A 386 -4.74 2.67 11.94
C ALA A 386 -5.52 1.55 12.64
N GLY A 387 -6.72 1.83 13.13
CA GLY A 387 -7.46 0.83 13.89
C GLY A 387 -8.72 1.33 14.56
N ARG A 388 -9.08 0.66 15.65
CA ARG A 388 -10.27 0.94 16.48
C ARG A 388 -9.96 0.73 17.95
N VAL A 389 -10.75 1.31 18.82
CA VAL A 389 -10.71 0.99 20.26
C VAL A 389 -11.74 -0.10 20.58
N ARG A 390 -11.32 -1.16 21.26
CA ARG A 390 -12.22 -2.10 21.92
C ARG A 390 -12.30 -1.74 23.40
N LEU A 391 -13.50 -1.38 23.86
CA LEU A 391 -13.78 -0.90 25.21
C LEU A 391 -14.67 -1.89 25.97
N ARG A 392 -14.42 -2.03 27.28
CA ARG A 392 -15.24 -2.78 28.23
C ARG A 392 -15.80 -1.83 29.28
N ALA A 393 -17.09 -1.99 29.61
CA ALA A 393 -17.73 -1.17 30.64
C ALA A 393 -18.81 -1.95 31.40
N VAL A 394 -19.07 -1.49 32.63
CA VAL A 394 -20.19 -1.90 33.46
C VAL A 394 -20.92 -0.64 33.90
N GLY A 395 -22.18 -0.50 33.50
CA GLY A 395 -22.96 0.71 33.75
C GLY A 395 -24.45 0.48 33.52
N PRO A 396 -25.30 1.44 33.90
CA PRO A 396 -26.73 1.35 33.66
C PRO A 396 -27.08 1.45 32.17
N ALA A 397 -28.22 0.86 31.78
CA ALA A 397 -28.75 0.95 30.44
C ALA A 397 -28.93 2.42 30.01
N GLY A 398 -28.52 2.74 28.78
CA GLY A 398 -28.60 4.11 28.25
C GLY A 398 -27.41 5.01 28.62
N THR A 399 -26.40 4.50 29.32
CA THR A 399 -25.11 5.20 29.46
C THR A 399 -24.50 5.38 28.08
N GLU A 400 -24.22 6.63 27.69
CA GLU A 400 -23.55 6.97 26.43
C GLU A 400 -22.05 7.21 26.71
N ILE A 401 -21.19 6.43 26.06
CA ILE A 401 -19.74 6.58 26.08
C ILE A 401 -19.30 7.06 24.70
N THR A 402 -18.54 8.14 24.64
CA THR A 402 -17.97 8.67 23.41
C THR A 402 -16.45 8.52 23.41
N LEU A 403 -15.90 8.11 22.27
CA LEU A 403 -14.47 8.01 21.99
C LEU A 403 -14.12 8.99 20.86
N GLU A 404 -13.17 9.89 21.10
CA GLU A 404 -12.66 10.82 20.10
C GLU A 404 -11.15 10.59 19.93
N HIS A 405 -10.71 10.48 18.68
CA HIS A 405 -9.38 9.98 18.36
C HIS A 405 -8.43 11.09 17.89
N SER A 406 -7.16 11.02 18.27
CA SER A 406 -6.11 11.90 17.76
C SER A 406 -4.75 11.20 17.75
N GLU A 407 -3.86 11.64 16.87
CA GLU A 407 -2.50 11.13 16.76
C GLU A 407 -1.57 11.75 17.81
N HIS A 408 -1.88 12.96 18.32
CA HIS A 408 -1.03 13.69 19.25
C HIS A 408 -1.83 14.44 20.32
N LEU A 409 -1.16 14.90 21.38
CA LEU A 409 -1.72 15.84 22.36
C LEU A 409 -1.23 17.26 22.06
N ALA A 410 -1.94 18.29 22.53
CA ALA A 410 -1.48 19.66 22.37
C ALA A 410 -0.21 19.91 23.20
N ALA A 411 0.48 21.02 22.93
CA ALA A 411 1.72 21.41 23.63
C ALA A 411 1.55 21.49 25.16
N ASP A 412 0.36 21.85 25.63
CA ASP A 412 0.02 21.93 27.04
C ASP A 412 -0.40 20.57 27.66
N GLY A 413 -0.44 19.50 26.85
CA GLY A 413 -0.84 18.16 27.26
C GLY A 413 -2.36 17.91 27.24
N ASN A 414 -3.17 18.86 26.75
CA ASN A 414 -4.60 18.66 26.57
C ASN A 414 -4.93 17.89 25.29
N PHE A 415 -6.12 17.29 25.26
CA PHE A 415 -6.61 16.65 24.04
C PHE A 415 -7.01 17.72 23.01
N PHE A 416 -6.68 17.47 21.76
CA PHE A 416 -7.19 18.24 20.62
C PHE A 416 -7.38 17.28 19.44
N SER A 417 -8.12 17.71 18.43
CA SER A 417 -8.17 16.98 17.16
C SER A 417 -7.14 17.57 16.21
N ASN A 418 -6.11 16.79 15.89
CA ASN A 418 -5.20 17.11 14.78
C ASN A 418 -5.82 16.79 13.40
N VAL A 419 -7.01 16.18 13.38
CA VAL A 419 -7.77 15.87 12.17
C VAL A 419 -8.76 17.01 11.90
N GLN A 420 -8.60 17.67 10.75
CA GLN A 420 -9.46 18.78 10.32
C GLN A 420 -10.05 18.53 8.94
N GLY A 421 -11.27 19.03 8.75
CA GLY A 421 -11.97 19.06 7.47
C GLY A 421 -13.43 18.62 7.59
N PRO A 422 -14.21 18.76 6.51
CA PRO A 422 -15.61 18.38 6.48
C PRO A 422 -15.77 16.86 6.72
N ASN A 423 -16.63 16.50 7.66
CA ASN A 423 -17.00 15.12 7.97
C ASN A 423 -15.83 14.22 8.43
N LYS A 424 -14.87 14.77 9.18
CA LYS A 424 -13.71 14.04 9.70
C LYS A 424 -13.74 13.97 11.23
N ASP A 425 -14.92 13.64 11.77
CA ASP A 425 -15.23 13.73 13.19
C ASP A 425 -14.37 12.77 14.04
N GLN A 426 -13.90 11.64 13.48
CA GLN A 426 -13.10 10.61 14.16
C GLN A 426 -13.70 10.17 15.51
N ARG A 427 -15.03 10.00 15.55
CA ARG A 427 -15.80 9.87 16.78
C ARG A 427 -16.70 8.64 16.79
N ASP A 428 -16.49 7.80 17.79
CA ASP A 428 -17.32 6.64 18.07
C ASP A 428 -18.22 6.87 19.29
N VAL A 429 -19.46 6.36 19.23
CA VAL A 429 -20.48 6.53 20.28
C VAL A 429 -21.11 5.18 20.61
N TRP A 430 -21.03 4.79 21.88
CA TRP A 430 -21.62 3.56 22.38
C TRP A 430 -22.68 3.85 23.44
N ILE A 431 -23.91 3.35 23.23
CA ILE A 431 -24.98 3.39 24.23
C ILE A 431 -25.18 1.98 24.80
N MET A 432 -24.93 1.83 26.09
CA MET A 432 -24.92 0.54 26.78
C MET A 432 -26.32 -0.05 26.95
N ALA A 433 -26.42 -1.39 26.91
CA ALA A 433 -27.65 -2.12 27.21
C ALA A 433 -27.90 -2.23 28.73
N GLY A 434 -26.86 -2.10 29.55
CA GLY A 434 -26.93 -2.22 31.00
C GLY A 434 -27.06 -3.66 31.51
N THR A 435 -26.56 -4.61 30.73
CA THR A 435 -26.58 -6.05 31.01
C THR A 435 -25.24 -6.57 31.56
N GLY A 436 -24.18 -5.76 31.48
CA GLY A 436 -22.84 -6.11 31.94
C GLY A 436 -22.74 -6.30 33.45
N THR A 437 -21.86 -7.21 33.88
CA THR A 437 -21.49 -7.43 35.28
C THR A 437 -19.98 -7.25 35.44
N PRO A 438 -19.44 -7.07 36.66
CA PRO A 438 -17.99 -7.01 36.87
C PRO A 438 -17.22 -8.25 36.37
N GLN A 439 -17.88 -9.42 36.30
CA GLN A 439 -17.30 -10.66 35.80
C GLN A 439 -17.47 -10.84 34.29
N ALA A 440 -18.46 -10.18 33.70
CA ALA A 440 -18.79 -10.22 32.28
C ALA A 440 -19.23 -8.82 31.83
N PRO A 441 -18.28 -7.87 31.66
CA PRO A 441 -18.59 -6.52 31.22
C PRO A 441 -19.13 -6.53 29.78
N GLU A 442 -19.94 -5.53 29.42
CA GLU A 442 -20.30 -5.33 28.03
C GLU A 442 -19.05 -4.90 27.24
N THR A 443 -18.98 -5.29 25.96
CA THR A 443 -17.84 -4.99 25.09
C THR A 443 -18.30 -4.24 23.84
N TYR A 444 -17.60 -3.16 23.52
CA TYR A 444 -17.78 -2.35 22.33
C TYR A 444 -16.52 -2.38 21.47
N GLU A 445 -16.70 -2.61 20.17
CA GLU A 445 -15.70 -2.38 19.12
C GLU A 445 -16.50 -1.92 17.90
N PRO A 446 -16.11 -0.83 17.23
CA PRO A 446 -16.74 -0.42 15.97
C PRO A 446 -16.65 -1.52 14.90
N THR A 447 -17.57 -1.55 13.94
CA THR A 447 -17.69 -2.59 12.90
C THR A 447 -17.24 -2.11 11.52
N PHE A 448 -17.68 -0.94 11.04
CA PHE A 448 -17.41 -0.51 9.64
C PHE A 448 -16.66 0.82 9.51
N THR A 449 -15.92 1.23 10.54
CA THR A 449 -15.07 2.44 10.52
C THR A 449 -13.62 2.11 10.91
N PHE A 450 -12.70 3.06 10.86
CA PHE A 450 -11.37 2.96 11.49
C PHE A 450 -10.83 4.38 11.66
N HIS A 451 -9.83 4.55 12.50
CA HIS A 451 -9.23 5.85 12.81
C HIS A 451 -7.71 5.75 12.79
N GLY A 452 -7.03 6.83 12.43
CA GLY A 452 -5.59 6.98 12.64
C GLY A 452 -5.34 7.69 13.97
N PHE A 453 -4.76 7.01 14.95
CA PHE A 453 -4.63 7.56 16.30
C PHE A 453 -3.56 6.89 17.16
N ARG A 454 -3.13 7.61 18.19
CA ARG A 454 -2.42 7.09 19.37
C ARG A 454 -3.20 7.35 20.65
N TYR A 455 -3.97 8.43 20.67
CA TYR A 455 -4.73 8.90 21.81
C TYR A 455 -6.23 8.80 21.55
N ALA A 456 -7.00 8.42 22.57
CA ALA A 456 -8.45 8.46 22.52
C ALA A 456 -9.01 9.14 23.77
N ARG A 457 -9.69 10.27 23.61
CA ARG A 457 -10.45 10.92 24.69
C ARG A 457 -11.72 10.12 24.94
N VAL A 458 -11.98 9.82 26.21
CA VAL A 458 -13.16 9.05 26.64
C VAL A 458 -14.06 9.95 27.47
N THR A 459 -15.31 10.10 27.06
CA THR A 459 -16.33 10.83 27.81
C THR A 459 -17.53 9.94 28.10
N GLY A 460 -18.18 10.14 29.26
CA GLY A 460 -19.36 9.36 29.66
C GLY A 460 -19.08 7.96 30.20
N TYR A 461 -17.81 7.56 30.39
CA TYR A 461 -17.47 6.25 30.97
C TYR A 461 -18.05 6.08 32.39
N PRO A 462 -18.73 4.96 32.70
CA PRO A 462 -19.31 4.73 34.02
C PRO A 462 -18.22 4.36 35.05
N GLY A 463 -17.94 5.26 35.98
CA GLY A 463 -16.96 5.03 37.05
C GLY A 463 -15.55 5.46 36.66
N GLU A 464 -14.55 4.74 37.15
CA GLU A 464 -13.13 5.01 36.87
C GLU A 464 -12.65 4.16 35.70
N LEU A 465 -12.02 4.80 34.71
CA LEU A 465 -11.44 4.11 33.55
C LEU A 465 -10.03 3.63 33.87
N HIS A 466 -9.74 2.35 33.64
CA HIS A 466 -8.41 1.76 33.81
C HIS A 466 -7.84 1.25 32.49
N THR A 467 -6.52 1.04 32.44
CA THR A 467 -5.83 0.54 31.24
C THR A 467 -6.33 -0.83 30.75
N ARG A 468 -6.84 -1.67 31.66
CA ARG A 468 -7.42 -2.99 31.33
C ARG A 468 -8.77 -2.93 30.63
N ASP A 469 -9.43 -1.76 30.66
CA ASP A 469 -10.79 -1.61 30.16
C ASP A 469 -10.80 -1.31 28.65
N ALA A 470 -9.66 -0.92 28.08
CA ALA A 470 -9.52 -0.62 26.66
C ALA A 470 -8.27 -1.26 26.04
N ILE A 471 -8.39 -1.66 24.79
CA ILE A 471 -7.27 -2.03 23.91
C ILE A 471 -7.46 -1.35 22.56
N ALA A 472 -6.37 -1.06 21.86
CA ALA A 472 -6.42 -0.64 20.47
C ALA A 472 -6.24 -1.88 19.56
N VAL A 473 -7.16 -2.05 18.62
CA VAL A 473 -7.15 -3.12 17.62
C VAL A 473 -6.61 -2.54 16.31
N VAL A 474 -5.41 -2.95 15.93
CA VAL A 474 -4.75 -2.50 14.69
C VAL A 474 -5.42 -3.17 13.49
N ILE A 475 -5.76 -2.39 12.47
CA ILE A 475 -6.42 -2.86 11.25
C ILE A 475 -5.57 -2.47 10.04
N GLY A 476 -5.42 -3.40 9.10
CA GLY A 476 -4.71 -3.20 7.84
C GLY A 476 -4.79 -4.46 6.98
N SER A 477 -4.25 -4.40 5.75
CA SER A 477 -4.06 -5.59 4.93
C SER A 477 -3.04 -6.53 5.60
N ASP A 478 -3.33 -7.83 5.58
CA ASP A 478 -2.56 -8.89 6.27
C ASP A 478 -1.24 -9.23 5.54
N LEU A 479 -0.36 -8.24 5.43
CA LEU A 479 0.91 -8.36 4.73
C LEU A 479 1.96 -9.06 5.60
N GLU A 480 2.63 -10.06 5.02
CA GLU A 480 3.74 -10.74 5.68
C GLU A 480 4.95 -9.81 5.78
N ALA A 481 5.61 -9.76 6.95
CA ALA A 481 6.87 -9.04 7.10
C ALA A 481 7.96 -9.60 6.18
N ALA A 482 8.75 -8.72 5.55
CA ALA A 482 9.77 -9.11 4.58
C ALA A 482 11.20 -8.79 5.02
N GLY A 483 11.42 -7.96 6.02
CA GLY A 483 12.77 -7.58 6.43
C GLY A 483 12.78 -6.77 7.72
N ASP A 484 13.99 -6.56 8.23
CA ASP A 484 14.26 -5.76 9.43
C ASP A 484 15.65 -5.15 9.33
N PHE A 485 15.83 -4.01 9.99
CA PHE A 485 17.07 -3.23 10.00
C PHE A 485 17.39 -2.72 11.41
N ALA A 486 18.67 -2.82 11.80
CA ALA A 486 19.18 -2.21 13.02
C ALA A 486 20.64 -1.77 12.86
N CYS A 487 21.03 -0.73 13.58
CA CYS A 487 22.41 -0.24 13.58
C CYS A 487 22.85 0.32 14.94
N SER A 488 24.10 0.75 15.04
CA SER A 488 24.68 1.29 16.27
C SER A 488 24.05 2.60 16.76
N ASP A 489 23.34 3.33 15.90
CA ASP A 489 22.56 4.51 16.29
C ASP A 489 21.08 4.11 16.50
N ALA A 490 20.63 4.19 17.75
CA ALA A 490 19.27 3.82 18.11
C ALA A 490 18.20 4.70 17.46
N ARG A 491 18.53 5.95 17.06
CA ARG A 491 17.60 6.86 16.39
C ARG A 491 17.30 6.41 14.96
N LEU A 492 18.31 5.93 14.22
CA LEU A 492 18.11 5.34 12.89
C LEU A 492 17.34 4.02 12.95
N THR A 493 17.56 3.21 13.99
CA THR A 493 16.76 1.99 14.23
C THR A 493 15.30 2.36 14.56
N ARG A 494 15.08 3.43 15.33
CA ARG A 494 13.73 3.97 15.58
C ARG A 494 13.09 4.53 14.32
N LEU A 495 13.83 5.21 13.46
CA LEU A 495 13.35 5.72 12.17
C LEU A 495 12.82 4.58 11.29
N HIS A 496 13.56 3.48 11.15
CA HIS A 496 13.08 2.27 10.47
C HIS A 496 11.77 1.74 11.07
N ALA A 497 11.71 1.61 12.41
CA ALA A 497 10.50 1.15 13.08
C ALA A 497 9.29 2.08 12.84
N ASN A 498 9.51 3.39 12.82
CA ASN A 498 8.48 4.38 12.50
C ASN A 498 7.97 4.21 11.05
N THR A 499 8.88 3.99 10.10
CA THR A 499 8.52 3.69 8.70
C THR A 499 7.65 2.43 8.57
N VAL A 500 8.01 1.34 9.26
CA VAL A 500 7.23 0.09 9.25
C VAL A 500 5.83 0.30 9.81
N TRP A 501 5.68 1.09 10.88
CA TRP A 501 4.36 1.43 11.44
C TRP A 501 3.55 2.32 10.52
N SER A 502 4.18 3.28 9.84
CA SER A 502 3.50 4.12 8.85
C SER A 502 3.01 3.33 7.66
N GLN A 503 3.81 2.39 7.15
CA GLN A 503 3.37 1.48 6.10
C GLN A 503 2.20 0.62 6.56
N ARG A 504 2.28 -0.01 7.74
CA ARG A 504 1.21 -0.86 8.28
C ARG A 504 -0.11 -0.11 8.41
N ALA A 505 -0.07 1.12 8.90
CA ALA A 505 -1.26 1.93 9.10
C ALA A 505 -1.90 2.40 7.78
N ASN A 506 -1.09 2.56 6.74
CA ASN A 506 -1.53 3.09 5.45
C ASN A 506 -1.74 2.03 4.36
N PHE A 507 -1.48 0.76 4.64
CA PHE A 507 -1.75 -0.34 3.70
C PHE A 507 -3.02 -1.04 4.15
N LEU A 508 -4.17 -0.39 3.89
CA LEU A 508 -5.50 -0.90 4.23
C LEU A 508 -6.34 -0.91 2.95
N SER A 509 -6.44 -2.09 2.32
CA SER A 509 -7.01 -2.29 0.97
C SER A 509 -6.25 -1.58 -0.16
N ILE A 510 -5.81 -0.34 0.02
CA ILE A 510 -5.03 0.46 -0.92
C ILE A 510 -3.88 1.16 -0.16
N PRO A 511 -2.79 1.58 -0.83
CA PRO A 511 -1.72 2.36 -0.19
C PRO A 511 -2.17 3.81 0.01
N THR A 512 -2.71 4.14 1.18
CA THR A 512 -3.24 5.47 1.50
C THR A 512 -2.16 6.46 1.89
N ASP A 513 -2.36 7.76 1.65
CA ASP A 513 -1.48 8.81 2.17
C ASP A 513 -1.38 8.83 3.70
N CYS A 514 -2.54 8.90 4.36
CA CYS A 514 -2.68 8.95 5.81
C CYS A 514 -3.92 8.17 6.26
N PRO A 515 -3.94 7.53 7.44
CA PRO A 515 -5.08 6.70 7.88
C PRO A 515 -6.22 7.45 8.58
N GLN A 516 -6.12 8.75 8.78
CA GLN A 516 -7.02 9.54 9.63
C GLN A 516 -7.91 10.51 8.85
N ARG A 517 -7.35 11.35 7.94
CA ARG A 517 -8.09 12.50 7.38
C ARG A 517 -8.51 12.39 5.91
N GLU A 518 -7.76 11.73 5.03
CA GLU A 518 -8.05 11.67 3.59
C GLU A 518 -8.21 10.23 3.14
N ARG A 519 -7.18 9.42 3.44
CA ARG A 519 -7.18 7.97 3.31
C ARG A 519 -7.28 7.51 1.87
N VAL A 520 -6.62 8.19 0.93
CA VAL A 520 -6.74 7.90 -0.51
C VAL A 520 -5.43 7.43 -1.10
N GLY A 521 -5.52 6.64 -2.17
CA GLY A 521 -4.36 6.07 -2.85
C GLY A 521 -3.62 7.08 -3.73
N TRP A 522 -2.98 8.07 -3.10
CA TRP A 522 -2.15 9.05 -3.79
C TRP A 522 -0.98 8.37 -4.51
N THR A 523 -0.90 8.58 -5.82
CA THR A 523 0.03 7.85 -6.70
C THR A 523 1.48 8.26 -6.49
N GLY A 524 1.75 9.55 -6.25
CA GLY A 524 3.09 10.07 -5.99
C GLY A 524 3.71 9.51 -4.72
N ASP A 525 2.92 9.41 -3.66
CA ASP A 525 3.30 8.89 -2.36
C ASP A 525 3.77 7.44 -2.44
N ILE A 526 2.94 6.56 -3.02
CA ILE A 526 3.33 5.16 -3.14
C ILE A 526 4.47 4.97 -4.15
N GLN A 527 4.59 5.83 -5.17
CA GLN A 527 5.72 5.78 -6.08
C GLN A 527 7.05 5.97 -5.36
N VAL A 528 7.14 7.00 -4.50
CA VAL A 528 8.40 7.29 -3.80
C VAL A 528 8.68 6.29 -2.69
N PHE A 529 7.63 5.69 -2.12
CA PHE A 529 7.73 4.75 -1.02
C PHE A 529 7.84 3.28 -1.43
N ALA A 530 7.43 2.89 -2.64
CA ALA A 530 7.39 1.50 -3.08
C ALA A 530 8.71 0.74 -2.85
N PRO A 531 9.91 1.29 -3.13
CA PRO A 531 11.17 0.61 -2.82
C PRO A 531 11.30 0.22 -1.35
N ALA A 532 11.05 1.17 -0.43
CA ALA A 532 11.07 0.92 1.02
C ALA A 532 10.00 -0.08 1.44
N ALA A 533 8.79 0.02 0.87
CA ALA A 533 7.69 -0.88 1.16
C ALA A 533 8.06 -2.36 0.92
N THR A 534 8.85 -2.64 -0.13
CA THR A 534 9.32 -4.00 -0.47
C THR A 534 10.44 -4.54 0.43
N ASN A 535 11.06 -3.70 1.25
CA ASN A 535 12.01 -4.14 2.28
C ASN A 535 11.27 -4.59 3.54
N ASN A 536 10.17 -3.91 3.87
CA ASN A 536 9.44 -4.07 5.13
C ASN A 536 8.40 -5.19 5.09
N ALA A 537 7.68 -5.36 3.99
CA ALA A 537 6.63 -6.36 3.85
C ALA A 537 6.54 -6.96 2.42
N GLN A 538 5.89 -8.12 2.30
CA GLN A 538 5.54 -8.74 1.04
C GLN A 538 4.37 -7.98 0.40
N VAL A 539 4.68 -7.05 -0.51
CA VAL A 539 3.70 -6.10 -1.08
C VAL A 539 3.38 -6.35 -2.56
N HIS A 540 3.91 -7.43 -3.17
CA HIS A 540 3.76 -7.67 -4.61
C HIS A 540 2.28 -7.73 -5.03
N THR A 541 1.49 -8.63 -4.45
CA THR A 541 0.09 -8.81 -4.83
C THR A 541 -0.76 -7.60 -4.46
N PHE A 542 -0.54 -7.02 -3.28
CA PHE A 542 -1.19 -5.77 -2.84
C PHE A 542 -1.02 -4.62 -3.85
N LEU A 543 0.21 -4.33 -4.28
CA LEU A 543 0.47 -3.24 -5.21
C LEU A 543 0.05 -3.59 -6.65
N ALA A 544 0.16 -4.84 -7.07
CA ALA A 544 -0.37 -5.29 -8.36
C ALA A 544 -1.90 -5.13 -8.43
N ARG A 545 -2.61 -5.41 -7.33
CA ARG A 545 -4.05 -5.13 -7.19
C ARG A 545 -4.35 -3.64 -7.22
N TRP A 546 -3.60 -2.81 -6.49
CA TRP A 546 -3.80 -1.36 -6.56
C TRP A 546 -3.58 -0.80 -7.98
N LEU A 547 -2.57 -1.29 -8.70
CA LEU A 547 -2.32 -0.92 -10.11
C LEU A 547 -3.49 -1.28 -11.04
N ARG A 548 -4.34 -2.27 -10.69
CA ARG A 548 -5.58 -2.55 -11.44
C ARG A 548 -6.61 -1.44 -11.30
N ASN A 549 -6.68 -0.77 -10.14
CA ASN A 549 -7.47 0.46 -9.95
C ASN A 549 -6.87 1.60 -10.80
N VAL A 550 -5.55 1.80 -10.76
CA VAL A 550 -4.89 2.87 -11.54
C VAL A 550 -5.19 2.73 -13.03
N ARG A 551 -5.21 1.50 -13.56
CA ARG A 551 -5.62 1.24 -14.95
C ARG A 551 -7.11 1.41 -15.20
N ALA A 552 -7.97 1.14 -14.23
CA ALA A 552 -9.41 1.38 -14.35
C ALA A 552 -9.74 2.88 -14.39
N ASP A 553 -8.98 3.68 -13.65
CA ASP A 553 -9.19 5.12 -13.52
C ASP A 553 -8.43 5.94 -14.57
N GLN A 554 -7.57 5.31 -15.38
CA GLN A 554 -6.85 6.00 -16.45
C GLN A 554 -7.84 6.53 -17.48
N HIS A 555 -7.76 7.82 -17.80
CA HIS A 555 -8.62 8.44 -18.80
C HIS A 555 -8.29 7.96 -20.21
N ASP A 556 -9.29 8.02 -21.10
CA ASP A 556 -9.15 7.62 -22.52
C ASP A 556 -8.05 8.37 -23.28
N ASP A 557 -7.70 9.58 -22.85
CA ASP A 557 -6.62 10.36 -23.45
C ASP A 557 -5.23 10.01 -22.91
N GLY A 558 -5.13 8.99 -22.07
CA GLY A 558 -3.90 8.47 -21.48
C GLY A 558 -3.52 9.08 -20.14
N ARG A 559 -4.27 10.09 -19.63
CA ARG A 559 -3.97 10.68 -18.31
C ARG A 559 -4.17 9.67 -17.19
N VAL A 560 -3.12 9.48 -16.39
CA VAL A 560 -3.17 8.77 -15.12
C VAL A 560 -3.50 9.76 -14.02
N VAL A 561 -4.53 9.42 -13.24
CA VAL A 561 -5.01 10.24 -12.13
C VAL A 561 -4.04 10.27 -10.95
N ILE A 562 -4.07 11.35 -10.18
CA ILE A 562 -3.21 11.56 -8.99
C ILE A 562 -3.58 10.67 -7.79
N ILE A 563 -4.79 10.12 -7.79
CA ILE A 563 -5.36 9.32 -6.71
C ILE A 563 -6.09 8.15 -7.35
N SER A 564 -5.89 6.94 -6.84
CA SER A 564 -6.63 5.77 -7.28
C SER A 564 -6.97 4.86 -6.08
N PRO A 565 -8.24 4.42 -5.90
CA PRO A 565 -9.39 4.61 -6.79
C PRO A 565 -9.84 6.07 -6.96
N PHE A 566 -10.21 6.44 -8.19
CA PHE A 566 -10.76 7.77 -8.54
C PHE A 566 -12.27 7.66 -8.74
N ALA A 567 -13.04 8.10 -7.75
CA ALA A 567 -14.49 8.00 -7.79
C ALA A 567 -15.10 8.97 -8.81
N PRO A 568 -16.21 8.63 -9.49
CA PRO A 568 -16.83 9.51 -10.49
C PRO A 568 -17.16 10.91 -9.95
N ARG A 569 -17.51 11.00 -8.66
CA ARG A 569 -17.83 12.26 -8.00
C ARG A 569 -16.60 13.18 -7.85
N GLN A 570 -15.39 12.62 -7.78
CA GLN A 570 -14.14 13.39 -7.74
C GLN A 570 -13.82 14.08 -9.07
N ALA A 571 -14.47 13.72 -10.19
CA ALA A 571 -14.33 14.44 -11.44
C ALA A 571 -14.72 15.92 -11.33
N ALA A 572 -15.52 16.31 -10.33
CA ALA A 572 -15.84 17.70 -10.02
C ALA A 572 -14.62 18.53 -9.55
N MET A 573 -13.50 17.88 -9.21
CA MET A 573 -12.22 18.53 -8.97
C MET A 573 -11.59 19.07 -10.27
N GLU A 574 -11.82 18.40 -11.40
CA GLU A 574 -11.21 18.81 -12.67
C GLU A 574 -11.69 20.21 -13.08
N GLY A 575 -10.74 21.11 -13.35
CA GLY A 575 -11.02 22.49 -13.75
C GLY A 575 -11.31 23.46 -12.60
N GLN A 576 -11.24 23.04 -11.34
CA GLN A 576 -11.17 23.97 -10.21
C GLN A 576 -9.85 24.78 -10.26
N PRO A 577 -9.82 26.04 -9.79
CA PRO A 577 -8.60 26.82 -9.73
C PRO A 577 -7.63 26.29 -8.64
N GLY A 578 -6.34 26.58 -8.82
CA GLY A 578 -5.28 26.19 -7.90
C GLY A 578 -5.08 24.67 -7.78
N ILE A 579 -4.51 24.25 -6.64
CA ILE A 579 -4.14 22.85 -6.38
C ILE A 579 -5.32 21.87 -6.44
N GLY A 580 -6.52 22.31 -6.09
CA GLY A 580 -7.73 21.48 -6.15
C GLY A 580 -8.09 21.03 -7.57
N GLY A 581 -7.57 21.70 -8.59
CA GLY A 581 -7.78 21.37 -10.00
C GLY A 581 -6.79 20.38 -10.59
N ILE A 582 -5.73 20.03 -9.86
CA ILE A 582 -4.70 19.11 -10.34
C ILE A 582 -5.25 17.70 -10.23
N THR A 583 -5.60 17.08 -11.36
CA THR A 583 -6.09 15.68 -11.41
C THR A 583 -5.11 14.72 -12.07
N ALA A 584 -4.08 15.24 -12.75
CA ALA A 584 -2.95 14.49 -13.32
C ALA A 584 -1.68 15.34 -13.17
N ALA A 585 -0.59 14.75 -12.70
CA ALA A 585 0.65 15.48 -12.46
C ALA A 585 1.90 14.62 -12.68
N ALA A 586 2.98 15.28 -13.12
CA ALA A 586 4.33 14.74 -13.15
C ALA A 586 4.78 14.31 -11.75
N GLY A 587 5.34 13.11 -11.63
CA GLY A 587 5.73 12.49 -10.36
C GLY A 587 4.60 11.80 -9.60
N TRP A 588 3.35 11.98 -10.01
CA TRP A 588 2.18 11.23 -9.50
C TRP A 588 1.74 10.19 -10.51
N GLY A 589 1.40 10.61 -11.74
CA GLY A 589 0.96 9.69 -12.81
C GLY A 589 2.03 8.67 -13.20
N ASP A 590 3.31 9.01 -13.01
CA ASP A 590 4.47 8.15 -13.28
C ASP A 590 4.53 6.89 -12.40
N ALA A 591 3.69 6.80 -11.36
CA ALA A 591 3.52 5.60 -10.56
C ALA A 591 3.12 4.38 -11.42
N ILE A 592 2.42 4.59 -12.53
CA ILE A 592 2.05 3.53 -13.48
C ILE A 592 3.27 2.87 -14.14
N ILE A 593 4.42 3.54 -14.13
CA ILE A 593 5.69 3.06 -14.68
C ILE A 593 6.60 2.56 -13.54
N ARG A 594 6.85 3.42 -12.55
CA ARG A 594 7.87 3.18 -11.52
C ARG A 594 7.49 2.08 -10.54
N VAL A 595 6.22 2.00 -10.10
CA VAL A 595 5.79 0.96 -9.14
C VAL A 595 5.90 -0.44 -9.75
N PRO A 596 5.40 -0.72 -10.98
CA PRO A 596 5.64 -2.00 -11.64
C PRO A 596 7.12 -2.37 -11.81
N LEU A 597 7.98 -1.40 -12.15
CA LEU A 597 9.41 -1.64 -12.28
C LEU A 597 10.04 -2.03 -10.93
N THR A 598 9.74 -1.30 -9.86
CA THR A 598 10.19 -1.66 -8.51
C THR A 598 9.76 -3.07 -8.12
N LEU A 599 8.53 -3.47 -8.43
CA LEU A 599 8.08 -4.84 -8.16
C LEU A 599 8.92 -5.87 -8.93
N TRP A 600 9.22 -5.62 -10.20
CA TRP A 600 10.10 -6.49 -10.96
C TRP A 600 11.54 -6.52 -10.43
N GLU A 601 12.13 -5.38 -10.07
CA GLU A 601 13.48 -5.32 -9.50
C GLU A 601 13.57 -6.14 -8.20
N ARG A 602 12.53 -6.08 -7.37
CA ARG A 602 12.54 -6.64 -6.00
C ARG A 602 12.02 -8.08 -5.92
N TYR A 603 11.19 -8.49 -6.88
CA TYR A 603 10.58 -9.83 -6.93
C TYR A 603 10.98 -10.64 -8.16
N GLY A 604 11.39 -10.03 -9.27
CA GLY A 604 11.80 -10.73 -10.50
C GLY A 604 10.64 -11.25 -11.35
N ASP A 605 9.39 -10.95 -10.97
CA ASP A 605 8.18 -11.28 -11.75
C ASP A 605 7.89 -10.17 -12.78
N THR A 606 7.60 -10.59 -14.01
CA THR A 606 7.36 -9.70 -15.16
C THR A 606 5.87 -9.51 -15.46
N ASP A 607 4.97 -10.24 -14.79
CA ASP A 607 3.54 -10.20 -15.08
C ASP A 607 2.93 -8.82 -14.79
N THR A 608 3.34 -8.18 -13.69
CA THR A 608 2.90 -6.82 -13.37
C THR A 608 3.39 -5.81 -14.40
N LEU A 609 4.61 -5.95 -14.93
CA LEU A 609 5.09 -5.10 -16.04
C LEU A 609 4.23 -5.30 -17.29
N ARG A 610 4.00 -6.55 -17.71
CA ARG A 610 3.17 -6.86 -18.90
C ARG A 610 1.77 -6.31 -18.78
N ALA A 611 1.14 -6.46 -17.62
CA ALA A 611 -0.23 -6.01 -17.38
C ALA A 611 -0.38 -4.48 -17.42
N ASN A 612 0.68 -3.73 -17.09
CA ASN A 612 0.66 -2.26 -17.05
C ASN A 612 1.26 -1.60 -18.30
N TYR A 613 2.00 -2.32 -19.13
CA TYR A 613 2.68 -1.75 -20.30
C TYR A 613 1.78 -0.88 -21.21
N PRO A 614 0.54 -1.28 -21.58
CA PRO A 614 -0.31 -0.41 -22.40
C PRO A 614 -0.67 0.92 -21.72
N ALA A 615 -0.88 0.91 -20.40
CA ALA A 615 -1.18 2.10 -19.63
C ALA A 615 0.03 3.04 -19.52
N MET A 616 1.24 2.48 -19.37
CA MET A 616 2.50 3.22 -19.41
C MET A 616 2.70 3.92 -20.76
N GLN A 617 2.43 3.22 -21.86
CA GLN A 617 2.51 3.80 -23.21
C GLN A 617 1.52 4.96 -23.34
N ALA A 618 0.25 4.77 -22.95
CA ALA A 618 -0.76 5.81 -23.04
C ALA A 618 -0.38 7.08 -22.24
N TRP A 619 0.22 6.92 -21.05
CA TRP A 619 0.73 8.01 -20.23
C TRP A 619 1.85 8.80 -20.92
N VAL A 620 2.87 8.12 -21.44
CA VAL A 620 4.01 8.77 -22.12
C VAL A 620 3.59 9.44 -23.43
N GLU A 621 2.69 8.81 -24.19
CA GLU A 621 2.18 9.41 -25.43
C GLU A 621 1.31 10.63 -25.15
N MET A 622 0.56 10.65 -24.04
CA MET A 622 -0.19 11.82 -23.59
C MET A 622 0.75 13.00 -23.29
N GLN A 623 1.80 12.77 -22.48
CA GLN A 623 2.80 13.80 -22.17
C GLN A 623 3.45 14.35 -23.45
N SER A 624 3.86 13.46 -24.36
CA SER A 624 4.49 13.83 -25.63
C SER A 624 3.56 14.65 -26.54
N ARG A 625 2.27 14.33 -26.59
CA ARG A 625 1.28 15.13 -27.36
C ARG A 625 1.10 16.53 -26.76
N GLN A 626 1.02 16.63 -25.43
CA GLN A 626 0.89 17.92 -24.76
C GLN A 626 2.15 18.77 -24.96
N ALA A 627 3.34 18.21 -24.77
CA ALA A 627 4.62 18.87 -25.04
C ALA A 627 4.71 19.41 -26.48
N ALA A 628 4.24 18.63 -27.47
CA ALA A 628 4.33 19.02 -28.87
C ALA A 628 3.42 20.20 -29.27
N THR A 629 2.41 20.54 -28.45
CA THR A 629 1.33 21.47 -28.83
C THR A 629 1.09 22.61 -27.84
N GLU A 630 1.52 22.45 -26.60
CA GLU A 630 1.29 23.40 -25.51
C GLU A 630 2.55 24.18 -25.13
N LEU A 631 2.39 25.42 -24.64
CA LEU A 631 3.48 26.26 -24.13
C LEU A 631 3.30 26.64 -22.65
N PRO A 632 4.41 26.80 -21.91
CA PRO A 632 4.38 27.21 -20.51
C PRO A 632 3.95 28.66 -20.33
N PRO A 633 3.39 29.02 -19.15
CA PRO A 633 2.95 30.38 -18.83
C PRO A 633 3.98 31.46 -19.19
N ARG A 634 5.25 31.22 -18.83
CA ARG A 634 6.39 32.13 -19.08
C ARG A 634 6.57 32.52 -20.55
N LEU A 635 6.29 31.60 -21.48
CA LEU A 635 6.46 31.83 -22.93
C LEU A 635 5.18 32.34 -23.61
N ARG A 636 4.01 32.01 -23.06
CA ARG A 636 2.71 32.49 -23.61
C ARG A 636 2.26 33.85 -23.07
N GLY A 637 2.86 34.35 -21.99
CA GLY A 637 2.50 35.63 -21.37
C GLY A 637 1.20 35.57 -20.54
N GLY A 638 0.85 34.37 -20.07
CA GLY A 638 -0.30 34.11 -19.19
C GLY A 638 0.16 33.53 -17.84
N ASP A 639 -0.79 33.09 -17.02
CA ASP A 639 -0.53 32.38 -15.77
C ASP A 639 -0.90 30.89 -15.88
N TRP A 640 -0.83 30.17 -14.76
CA TRP A 640 -1.17 28.75 -14.69
C TRP A 640 -2.68 28.47 -14.80
N GLU A 641 -3.54 29.46 -14.53
CA GLU A 641 -5.00 29.33 -14.60
C GLU A 641 -5.52 29.41 -16.05
N ASP A 642 -4.73 30.01 -16.96
CA ASP A 642 -5.07 30.05 -18.38
C ASP A 642 -5.19 28.65 -19.01
N THR A 643 -6.39 28.39 -19.55
CA THR A 643 -6.76 27.12 -20.18
C THR A 643 -6.32 27.01 -21.64
N ASP A 644 -6.10 28.11 -22.37
CA ASP A 644 -5.58 28.06 -23.74
C ASP A 644 -4.05 27.99 -23.73
N ARG A 645 -3.55 26.75 -23.80
CA ARG A 645 -2.11 26.48 -23.76
C ARG A 645 -1.47 26.45 -25.15
N THR A 646 -2.24 26.67 -26.22
CA THR A 646 -1.83 26.38 -27.60
C THR A 646 -1.33 27.60 -28.39
N THR A 647 -1.30 28.78 -27.75
CA THR A 647 -0.91 30.05 -28.36
C THR A 647 0.48 30.51 -27.94
N GLY A 648 1.10 31.41 -28.71
CA GLY A 648 2.40 32.02 -28.40
C GLY A 648 3.59 31.43 -29.15
N TRP A 649 3.40 30.33 -29.89
CA TRP A 649 4.42 29.71 -30.72
C TRP A 649 5.00 30.64 -31.78
N GLU A 650 4.21 31.59 -32.29
CA GLU A 650 4.61 32.57 -33.30
C GLU A 650 5.67 33.57 -32.81
N ARG A 651 5.88 33.66 -31.48
CA ARG A 651 6.84 34.58 -30.86
C ARG A 651 8.20 33.94 -30.58
N LEU A 652 8.30 32.61 -30.69
CA LEU A 652 9.52 31.87 -30.43
C LEU A 652 10.39 31.82 -31.69
N ASP A 653 11.71 31.90 -31.50
CA ASP A 653 12.65 31.55 -32.56
C ASP A 653 12.58 30.03 -32.86
N ALA A 654 13.12 29.62 -34.01
CA ALA A 654 13.01 28.23 -34.48
C ALA A 654 13.69 27.21 -33.55
N GLU A 655 14.78 27.61 -32.88
CA GLU A 655 15.54 26.72 -31.99
C GLU A 655 14.77 26.50 -30.69
N THR A 656 14.31 27.58 -30.07
CA THR A 656 13.47 27.56 -28.87
C THR A 656 12.16 26.81 -29.14
N ALA A 657 11.50 27.07 -30.28
CA ALA A 657 10.29 26.35 -30.65
C ALA A 657 10.55 24.84 -30.83
N THR A 658 11.69 24.45 -31.39
CA THR A 658 12.05 23.02 -31.55
C THR A 658 12.25 22.35 -30.20
N ARG A 659 12.96 23.00 -29.27
CA ARG A 659 13.15 22.46 -27.90
C ARG A 659 11.83 22.37 -27.15
N GLN A 660 11.01 23.42 -27.17
CA GLN A 660 9.76 23.46 -26.41
C GLN A 660 8.75 22.39 -26.86
N ARG A 661 8.78 21.95 -28.12
CA ARG A 661 7.95 20.82 -28.59
C ARG A 661 8.27 19.48 -27.93
N LEU A 662 9.35 19.40 -27.17
CA LEU A 662 9.78 18.21 -26.43
C LEU A 662 9.50 18.31 -24.93
N LEU A 663 9.11 19.48 -24.42
CA LEU A 663 9.02 19.73 -22.98
C LEU A 663 7.58 19.69 -22.49
N TRP A 664 7.25 18.73 -21.63
CA TRP A 664 5.98 18.70 -20.93
C TRP A 664 6.00 19.66 -19.73
N ASN A 665 5.83 20.96 -19.99
CA ASN A 665 6.02 22.03 -18.99
C ASN A 665 4.86 23.04 -18.92
N SER A 666 3.75 22.77 -19.63
CA SER A 666 2.65 23.71 -19.86
C SER A 666 1.57 23.73 -18.77
N ARG A 667 1.62 22.79 -17.83
CA ARG A 667 0.55 22.53 -16.85
C ARG A 667 1.07 22.64 -15.42
N MET A 668 0.17 23.03 -14.53
CA MET A 668 0.47 23.05 -13.10
C MET A 668 0.55 21.61 -12.59
N HIS A 669 1.61 21.34 -11.85
CA HIS A 669 1.82 20.10 -11.12
C HIS A 669 1.95 20.45 -9.63
N PHE A 670 1.92 19.45 -8.75
CA PHE A 670 2.30 19.67 -7.35
C PHE A 670 3.77 20.10 -7.22
N GLY A 671 4.59 19.81 -8.24
CA GLY A 671 6.00 20.15 -8.24
C GLY A 671 6.77 19.33 -7.21
N ASP A 672 7.87 19.88 -6.71
CA ASP A 672 8.59 19.26 -5.58
C ASP A 672 7.88 19.57 -4.25
N TRP A 673 6.76 18.89 -4.05
CA TRP A 673 5.77 19.12 -2.99
C TRP A 673 6.37 19.13 -1.58
N LEU A 674 5.95 20.09 -0.75
CA LEU A 674 6.37 20.27 0.65
C LEU A 674 7.89 20.43 0.87
N ALA A 675 8.61 21.00 -0.10
CA ALA A 675 9.98 21.49 0.15
C ALA A 675 10.00 22.53 1.29
N PRO A 676 10.79 22.32 2.37
CA PRO A 676 10.74 23.14 3.58
C PRO A 676 10.79 24.66 3.37
N SER A 677 11.71 25.15 2.53
CA SER A 677 11.90 26.58 2.28
C SER A 677 10.69 27.22 1.58
N THR A 678 9.92 26.44 0.84
CA THR A 678 8.70 26.91 0.17
C THR A 678 7.52 27.08 1.13
N LEU A 679 7.60 26.49 2.34
CA LEU A 679 6.58 26.57 3.38
C LEU A 679 6.88 27.62 4.46
N ALA A 680 8.08 28.22 4.44
CA ALA A 680 8.61 29.06 5.52
C ALA A 680 7.75 30.28 5.92
N SER A 681 6.83 30.74 5.07
CA SER A 681 5.92 31.85 5.43
C SER A 681 4.78 31.44 6.38
N GLY A 682 4.50 30.14 6.51
CA GLY A 682 3.40 29.59 7.31
C GLY A 682 2.00 30.00 6.86
N ALA A 683 1.88 30.77 5.76
CA ALA A 683 0.60 31.19 5.22
C ALA A 683 -0.06 30.03 4.45
N PRO A 684 -1.40 29.90 4.44
CA PRO A 684 -2.09 28.87 3.66
C PRO A 684 -1.69 28.84 2.17
N ASP A 685 -1.38 30.01 1.59
CA ASP A 685 -0.94 30.14 0.19
C ASP A 685 0.50 29.63 -0.05
N ALA A 686 1.30 29.41 1.00
CA ALA A 686 2.67 28.90 0.90
C ALA A 686 2.71 27.52 0.22
N ILE A 687 1.65 26.74 0.39
CA ILE A 687 1.51 25.41 -0.21
C ILE A 687 1.53 25.45 -1.75
N MET A 688 1.22 26.61 -2.36
CA MET A 688 1.30 26.84 -3.80
C MET A 688 2.68 27.28 -4.30
N THR A 689 3.60 27.64 -3.40
CA THR A 689 4.91 28.15 -3.80
C THR A 689 5.74 27.10 -4.55
N ALA A 690 5.85 25.89 -4.03
CA ALA A 690 6.52 24.80 -4.75
C ALA A 690 5.86 24.48 -6.11
N PRO A 691 4.52 24.27 -6.21
CA PRO A 691 3.82 24.14 -7.48
C PRO A 691 4.17 25.23 -8.49
N HIS A 692 4.07 26.51 -8.10
CA HIS A 692 4.31 27.63 -9.01
C HIS A 692 5.76 27.74 -9.48
N LEU A 693 6.72 27.47 -8.60
CA LEU A 693 8.13 27.62 -8.90
C LEU A 693 8.70 26.44 -9.69
N THR A 694 8.20 25.23 -9.45
CA THR A 694 8.88 24.01 -9.91
C THR A 694 8.15 23.24 -11.02
N SER A 695 6.87 23.54 -11.31
CA SER A 695 6.07 22.79 -12.29
C SER A 695 6.71 22.69 -13.67
N GLU A 696 7.26 23.78 -14.22
CA GLU A 696 7.86 23.75 -15.57
C GLU A 696 9.01 22.72 -15.66
N PHE A 697 9.95 22.77 -14.72
CA PHE A 697 11.09 21.86 -14.71
C PHE A 697 10.69 20.44 -14.33
N VAL A 698 9.90 20.27 -13.26
CA VAL A 698 9.48 18.94 -12.77
C VAL A 698 8.70 18.20 -13.86
N GLY A 699 7.77 18.87 -14.55
CA GLY A 699 7.01 18.27 -15.65
C GLY A 699 7.93 17.71 -16.74
N ALA A 700 8.86 18.53 -17.23
CA ALA A 700 9.75 18.12 -18.31
C ALA A 700 10.79 17.08 -17.87
N ALA A 701 11.30 17.17 -16.64
CA ALA A 701 12.26 16.22 -16.09
C ALA A 701 11.63 14.83 -15.86
N PHE A 702 10.41 14.77 -15.33
CA PHE A 702 9.69 13.49 -15.17
C PHE A 702 9.24 12.90 -16.51
N HIS A 703 8.92 13.70 -17.52
CA HIS A 703 8.66 13.18 -18.86
C HIS A 703 9.90 12.51 -19.47
N ALA A 704 11.08 13.12 -19.31
CA ALA A 704 12.35 12.49 -19.70
C ALA A 704 12.56 11.17 -18.93
N GLU A 705 12.37 11.18 -17.62
CA GLU A 705 12.52 9.99 -16.77
C GLU A 705 11.53 8.88 -17.14
N ALA A 706 10.27 9.22 -17.43
CA ALA A 706 9.26 8.28 -17.87
C ALA A 706 9.65 7.58 -19.19
N LEU A 707 10.25 8.32 -20.13
CA LEU A 707 10.79 7.75 -21.38
C LEU A 707 11.95 6.80 -21.11
N ARG A 708 12.90 7.18 -20.25
CA ARG A 708 14.05 6.35 -19.86
C ARG A 708 13.58 5.04 -19.23
N THR A 709 12.69 5.15 -18.25
CA THR A 709 12.16 4.02 -17.49
C THR A 709 11.30 3.11 -18.37
N LEU A 710 10.48 3.68 -19.26
CA LEU A 710 9.68 2.87 -20.19
C LEU A 710 10.55 2.14 -21.23
N ALA A 711 11.69 2.72 -21.62
CA ALA A 711 12.65 2.01 -22.46
C ALA A 711 13.22 0.78 -21.75
N GLU A 712 13.61 0.90 -20.47
CA GLU A 712 14.07 -0.22 -19.65
C GLU A 712 12.98 -1.30 -19.54
N VAL A 713 11.74 -0.92 -19.23
CA VAL A 713 10.61 -1.86 -19.20
C VAL A 713 10.43 -2.56 -20.55
N ALA A 714 10.53 -1.84 -21.67
CA ALA A 714 10.44 -2.44 -22.99
C ALA A 714 11.57 -3.47 -23.25
N GLU A 715 12.81 -3.19 -22.84
CA GLU A 715 13.92 -4.16 -22.92
C GLU A 715 13.64 -5.42 -22.09
N VAL A 716 13.21 -5.25 -20.84
CA VAL A 716 12.84 -6.35 -19.94
C VAL A 716 11.74 -7.24 -20.54
N LEU A 717 10.79 -6.63 -21.25
CA LEU A 717 9.69 -7.34 -21.92
C LEU A 717 10.04 -7.89 -23.31
N GLY A 718 11.28 -7.73 -23.77
CA GLY A 718 11.74 -8.19 -25.10
C GLY A 718 11.16 -7.40 -26.26
N ARG A 719 10.88 -6.10 -26.05
CA ARG A 719 10.33 -5.16 -27.03
C ARG A 719 11.43 -4.21 -27.51
N ASP A 720 12.43 -4.76 -28.19
CA ASP A 720 13.66 -4.05 -28.55
C ASP A 720 13.43 -2.78 -29.39
N ASP A 721 12.46 -2.81 -30.32
CA ASP A 721 12.11 -1.65 -31.16
C ASP A 721 11.50 -0.50 -30.33
N ASP A 722 10.59 -0.82 -29.41
CA ASP A 722 9.99 0.15 -28.49
C ASP A 722 11.09 0.76 -27.59
N ALA A 723 11.96 -0.09 -27.04
CA ALA A 723 13.08 0.34 -26.21
C ALA A 723 14.05 1.29 -26.94
N ALA A 724 14.39 0.99 -28.20
CA ALA A 724 15.23 1.86 -29.02
C ALA A 724 14.54 3.22 -29.27
N ALA A 725 13.26 3.22 -29.64
CA ALA A 725 12.49 4.44 -29.88
C ALA A 725 12.36 5.30 -28.60
N TYR A 726 12.09 4.69 -27.45
CA TYR A 726 11.98 5.40 -26.19
C TYR A 726 13.32 6.00 -25.73
N ARG A 727 14.44 5.30 -25.93
CA ARG A 727 15.78 5.86 -25.67
C ARG A 727 16.10 7.06 -26.56
N GLU A 728 15.79 6.99 -27.85
CA GLU A 728 16.00 8.11 -28.77
C GLU A 728 15.22 9.36 -28.32
N ARG A 729 13.95 9.18 -27.95
CA ARG A 729 13.13 10.28 -27.43
C ARG A 729 13.64 10.80 -26.09
N TRP A 730 14.04 9.91 -25.17
CA TRP A 730 14.63 10.31 -23.89
C TRP A 730 15.87 11.19 -24.09
N GLU A 731 16.78 10.79 -24.97
CA GLU A 731 17.98 11.57 -25.31
C GLU A 731 17.62 12.97 -25.84
N ALA A 732 16.61 13.07 -26.71
CA ALA A 732 16.14 14.34 -27.23
C ALA A 732 15.50 15.22 -26.14
N VAL A 733 14.62 14.64 -25.31
CA VAL A 733 13.92 15.38 -24.24
C VAL A 733 14.89 15.83 -23.17
N ARG A 734 15.78 14.96 -22.66
CA ARG A 734 16.75 15.33 -21.61
C ARG A 734 17.69 16.44 -22.07
N ALA A 735 18.13 16.41 -23.33
CA ALA A 735 18.96 17.46 -23.91
C ALA A 735 18.21 18.79 -23.99
N ALA A 736 16.92 18.77 -24.36
CA ALA A 736 16.07 19.95 -24.36
C ALA A 736 15.85 20.52 -22.95
N VAL A 737 15.62 19.66 -21.95
CA VAL A 737 15.50 20.06 -20.53
C VAL A 737 16.79 20.72 -20.05
N ALA A 738 17.94 20.08 -20.28
CA ALA A 738 19.23 20.64 -19.89
C ALA A 738 19.50 21.99 -20.56
N ALA A 739 19.16 22.15 -21.85
CA ALA A 739 19.35 23.40 -22.57
C ALA A 739 18.42 24.53 -22.09
N GLU A 740 17.21 24.21 -21.61
CA GLU A 740 16.24 25.22 -21.17
C GLU A 740 16.44 25.65 -19.71
N TYR A 741 16.77 24.72 -18.81
CA TYR A 741 16.66 24.95 -17.36
C TYR A 741 17.98 24.99 -16.59
N ILE A 742 19.10 24.66 -17.24
CA ILE A 742 20.40 24.55 -16.56
C ILE A 742 21.37 25.54 -17.21
N GLY A 743 22.11 26.30 -16.43
CA GLY A 743 23.20 27.16 -16.91
C GLY A 743 24.42 26.34 -17.36
N THR A 744 25.34 26.96 -18.11
CA THR A 744 26.64 26.34 -18.41
C THR A 744 27.52 26.21 -17.16
N ASP A 745 27.29 27.07 -16.17
CA ASP A 745 27.86 27.02 -14.82
C ASP A 745 27.10 26.08 -13.87
N GLY A 746 26.11 25.34 -14.39
CA GLY A 746 25.28 24.41 -13.64
C GLY A 746 24.18 25.08 -12.81
N ALA A 747 24.04 26.40 -12.78
CA ALA A 747 23.00 27.08 -12.02
C ALA A 747 21.61 26.81 -12.60
N MET A 748 20.59 26.73 -11.75
CA MET A 748 19.19 26.52 -12.12
C MET A 748 18.31 27.60 -11.48
N GLU A 749 17.19 27.91 -12.12
CA GLU A 749 16.15 28.77 -11.55
C GLU A 749 14.80 28.04 -11.61
N PRO A 750 14.09 27.85 -10.47
CA PRO A 750 14.46 28.30 -9.13
C PRO A 750 15.65 27.53 -8.53
N ASP A 751 16.48 28.23 -7.77
CA ASP A 751 17.70 27.70 -7.15
C ASP A 751 17.42 26.90 -5.85
N LEU A 752 16.69 25.78 -5.99
CA LEU A 752 16.24 24.91 -4.90
C LEU A 752 16.93 23.55 -4.94
N GLN A 753 17.24 22.95 -3.78
CA GLN A 753 17.94 21.66 -3.68
C GLN A 753 17.29 20.59 -4.56
N GLY A 754 15.95 20.46 -4.50
CA GLY A 754 15.21 19.47 -5.26
C GLY A 754 15.41 19.51 -6.77
N MET A 755 15.63 20.69 -7.35
CA MET A 755 15.85 20.83 -8.80
C MET A 755 17.18 20.20 -9.22
N TYR A 756 18.24 20.46 -8.45
CA TYR A 756 19.56 19.88 -8.66
C TYR A 756 19.56 18.37 -8.43
N VAL A 757 18.84 17.90 -7.40
CA VAL A 757 18.70 16.47 -7.11
C VAL A 757 18.06 15.74 -8.28
N LEU A 758 16.91 16.22 -8.79
CA LEU A 758 16.23 15.61 -9.93
C LEU A 758 17.07 15.67 -11.21
N ALA A 759 17.76 16.80 -11.48
CA ALA A 759 18.63 16.93 -12.64
C ALA A 759 19.77 15.88 -12.65
N LEU A 760 20.33 15.59 -11.47
CA LEU A 760 21.40 14.59 -11.31
C LEU A 760 20.87 13.15 -11.32
N ALA A 761 19.74 12.91 -10.64
CA ALA A 761 19.12 11.59 -10.51
C ALA A 761 18.56 11.05 -11.83
N PHE A 762 17.96 11.92 -12.66
CA PHE A 762 17.38 11.53 -13.95
C PHE A 762 18.35 11.64 -15.13
N ASP A 763 19.63 11.85 -14.83
CA ASP A 763 20.70 12.03 -15.82
C ASP A 763 20.35 13.07 -16.91
N ILE A 764 19.71 14.18 -16.48
CA ILE A 764 19.39 15.32 -17.35
C ILE A 764 20.67 15.94 -17.88
N VAL A 765 21.68 16.08 -17.00
CA VAL A 765 23.06 16.40 -17.40
C VAL A 765 23.88 15.11 -17.37
N ALA A 766 24.11 14.55 -18.56
CA ALA A 766 24.83 13.30 -18.73
C ALA A 766 26.24 13.36 -18.13
N ALA A 767 26.70 12.26 -17.53
CA ALA A 767 28.10 12.15 -17.07
C ALA A 767 29.13 12.32 -18.20
N GLY A 768 28.73 11.98 -19.44
CA GLY A 768 29.51 12.13 -20.67
C GLY A 768 29.26 13.42 -21.48
N ASP A 769 28.67 14.45 -20.87
CA ASP A 769 28.43 15.77 -21.50
C ASP A 769 29.72 16.28 -22.21
N PRO A 770 29.66 16.84 -23.44
CA PRO A 770 30.79 17.31 -24.25
C PRO A 770 31.92 18.04 -23.52
N ASP A 771 31.64 18.70 -22.39
CA ASP A 771 32.64 19.37 -21.55
C ASP A 771 33.35 18.44 -20.53
N GLY A 772 33.32 17.12 -20.74
CA GLY A 772 33.93 16.13 -19.85
C GLY A 772 33.27 16.08 -18.47
N GLY A 773 31.94 16.28 -18.43
CA GLY A 773 31.13 16.28 -17.20
C GLY A 773 31.30 17.52 -16.32
N ALA A 774 31.90 18.61 -16.81
CA ALA A 774 32.10 19.85 -16.04
C ALA A 774 30.77 20.45 -15.55
N ARG A 775 29.75 20.49 -16.40
CA ARG A 775 28.42 20.98 -16.05
C ARG A 775 27.77 20.13 -14.97
N ARG A 776 27.82 18.80 -15.07
CA ARG A 776 27.31 17.87 -14.05
C ARG A 776 28.00 18.09 -12.69
N ARG A 777 29.33 18.28 -12.68
CA ARG A 777 30.07 18.62 -11.45
C ARG A 777 29.61 19.95 -10.87
N ALA A 778 29.40 20.97 -11.70
CA ALA A 778 28.95 22.28 -11.23
C ALA A 778 27.54 22.24 -10.61
N VAL A 779 26.62 21.44 -11.19
CA VAL A 779 25.29 21.14 -10.63
C VAL A 779 25.41 20.47 -9.26
N ALA A 780 26.26 19.44 -9.13
CA ALA A 780 26.51 18.76 -7.86
C ALA A 780 27.15 19.66 -6.80
N GLU A 781 28.15 20.46 -7.17
CA GLU A 781 28.78 21.43 -6.28
C GLU A 781 27.78 22.50 -5.82
N ARG A 782 26.83 22.92 -6.66
CA ARG A 782 25.77 23.85 -6.27
C ARG A 782 24.82 23.22 -5.25
N LEU A 783 24.40 21.98 -5.47
CA LEU A 783 23.59 21.22 -4.50
C LEU A 783 24.28 21.15 -3.13
N VAL A 784 25.56 20.76 -3.09
CA VAL A 784 26.33 20.70 -1.84
C VAL A 784 26.38 22.06 -1.16
N ARG A 785 26.61 23.15 -1.91
CA ARG A 785 26.57 24.51 -1.36
C ARG A 785 25.21 24.85 -0.76
N LEU A 786 24.10 24.48 -1.41
CA LEU A 786 22.74 24.75 -0.90
C LEU A 786 22.47 23.99 0.40
N VAL A 787 22.86 22.71 0.48
CA VAL A 787 22.74 21.91 1.71
C VAL A 787 23.54 22.55 2.85
N ARG A 788 24.80 22.90 2.60
CA ARG A 788 25.68 23.54 3.60
C ARG A 788 25.15 24.92 4.01
N GLN A 789 24.57 25.68 3.08
CA GLN A 789 23.92 26.97 3.35
C GLN A 789 22.66 26.83 4.21
N ALA A 790 21.94 25.71 4.07
CA ALA A 790 20.82 25.33 4.95
C ALA A 790 21.30 24.75 6.30
N GLY A 791 22.60 24.83 6.63
CA GLY A 791 23.14 24.27 7.86
C GLY A 791 23.07 22.75 7.90
N ASP A 792 23.36 22.10 6.78
CA ASP A 792 23.29 20.64 6.59
C ASP A 792 21.88 20.04 6.71
N HIS A 793 20.84 20.86 6.48
CA HIS A 793 19.46 20.39 6.40
C HIS A 793 19.07 20.08 4.95
N LEU A 794 18.18 19.11 4.81
CA LEU A 794 17.46 18.89 3.56
C LEU A 794 16.51 20.05 3.28
N ASP A 795 16.38 20.40 2.00
CA ASP A 795 15.37 21.33 1.48
C ASP A 795 14.71 20.74 0.21
N THR A 796 14.38 19.45 0.30
CA THR A 796 13.82 18.64 -0.77
C THR A 796 12.36 18.30 -0.48
N GLY A 797 11.50 18.39 -1.49
CA GLY A 797 10.12 17.93 -1.43
C GLY A 797 9.98 16.43 -1.73
N PHE A 798 8.73 15.98 -1.87
CA PHE A 798 8.37 14.56 -2.05
C PHE A 798 9.07 13.89 -3.23
N LEU A 799 9.21 14.59 -4.35
CA LEU A 799 9.71 13.98 -5.58
C LEU A 799 11.23 13.89 -5.61
N SER A 800 11.92 14.79 -4.91
CA SER A 800 13.39 14.84 -4.91
C SER A 800 14.02 14.13 -3.71
N VAL A 801 13.37 14.12 -2.54
CA VAL A 801 13.90 13.54 -1.30
C VAL A 801 14.36 12.06 -1.41
N PRO A 802 13.74 11.16 -2.20
CA PRO A 802 14.18 9.77 -2.28
C PRO A 802 15.58 9.62 -2.91
N PHE A 803 16.03 10.63 -3.64
CA PHE A 803 17.29 10.61 -4.39
C PHE A 803 18.40 11.44 -3.73
N LEU A 804 18.07 12.32 -2.78
CA LEU A 804 19.00 13.30 -2.21
C LEU A 804 20.31 12.64 -1.72
N LEU A 805 20.18 11.63 -0.85
CA LEU A 805 21.35 10.97 -0.25
C LEU A 805 22.16 10.17 -1.27
N ASP A 806 21.50 9.49 -2.21
CA ASP A 806 22.17 8.74 -3.29
C ASP A 806 22.97 9.69 -4.19
N VAL A 807 22.37 10.81 -4.62
CA VAL A 807 23.03 11.81 -5.48
C VAL A 807 24.24 12.46 -4.78
N LEU A 808 24.14 12.78 -3.49
CA LEU A 808 25.26 13.34 -2.71
C LEU A 808 26.43 12.35 -2.64
N VAL A 809 26.16 11.08 -2.34
CA VAL A 809 27.17 10.02 -2.28
C VAL A 809 27.80 9.80 -3.66
N GLU A 810 27.00 9.68 -4.72
CA GLU A 810 27.46 9.42 -6.08
C GLU A 810 28.24 10.61 -6.68
N SER A 811 28.00 11.82 -6.16
CA SER A 811 28.77 13.02 -6.50
C SER A 811 30.05 13.18 -5.67
N GLY A 812 30.39 12.19 -4.82
CA GLY A 812 31.60 12.21 -4.00
C GLY A 812 31.50 13.04 -2.72
N SER A 813 30.28 13.37 -2.28
CA SER A 813 29.99 14.18 -1.08
C SER A 813 29.27 13.35 -0.01
N ALA A 814 29.79 12.15 0.29
CA ALA A 814 29.22 11.24 1.27
C ALA A 814 29.20 11.83 2.70
N ASP A 815 30.17 12.69 3.03
CA ASP A 815 30.20 13.47 4.28
C ASP A 815 28.97 14.37 4.43
N VAL A 816 28.51 14.99 3.32
CA VAL A 816 27.30 15.82 3.29
C VAL A 816 26.06 14.95 3.44
N ALA A 817 26.00 13.81 2.77
CA ALA A 817 24.89 12.86 2.92
C ALA A 817 24.73 12.38 4.37
N TRP A 818 25.84 12.06 5.04
CA TRP A 818 25.84 11.73 6.47
C TRP A 818 25.41 12.90 7.34
N ALA A 819 25.89 14.12 7.07
CA ALA A 819 25.48 15.31 7.81
C ALA A 819 23.95 15.53 7.74
N VAL A 820 23.37 15.39 6.55
CA VAL A 820 21.90 15.50 6.35
C VAL A 820 21.14 14.40 7.08
N LEU A 821 21.55 13.12 6.94
CA LEU A 821 20.87 11.99 7.58
C LEU A 821 20.92 12.07 9.12
N MET A 822 22.01 12.62 9.66
CA MET A 822 22.26 12.69 11.10
C MET A 822 21.79 13.99 11.76
N GLN A 823 21.26 14.94 10.98
CA GLN A 823 20.68 16.17 11.51
C GLN A 823 19.51 15.84 12.45
N ASP A 824 19.46 16.50 13.60
CA ASP A 824 18.44 16.31 14.63
C ASP A 824 17.65 17.59 14.96
N THR A 825 17.89 18.68 14.22
CA THR A 825 17.01 19.86 14.21
C THR A 825 16.09 19.88 12.99
N VAL A 826 14.99 20.61 13.08
CA VAL A 826 14.01 20.73 11.98
C VAL A 826 14.59 21.55 10.81
N PRO A 827 14.38 21.14 9.53
CA PRO A 827 13.75 19.90 9.05
C PRO A 827 14.72 18.71 8.98
N SER A 828 14.38 17.58 9.61
CA SER A 828 15.12 16.32 9.47
C SER A 828 14.33 15.11 9.96
N TRP A 829 14.72 13.90 9.52
CA TRP A 829 14.12 12.65 10.01
C TRP A 829 14.39 12.41 11.50
N LEU A 830 15.60 12.71 11.99
CA LEU A 830 15.92 12.45 13.39
C LEU A 830 15.33 13.51 14.34
N TYR A 831 14.92 14.67 13.83
CA TYR A 831 14.07 15.59 14.57
C TYR A 831 12.71 14.95 14.93
N GLU A 832 12.03 14.32 13.97
CA GLU A 832 10.77 13.59 14.25
C GLU A 832 10.98 12.55 15.37
N VAL A 833 12.07 11.78 15.28
CA VAL A 833 12.44 10.77 16.29
C VAL A 833 12.70 11.42 17.65
N ALA A 834 13.41 12.54 17.70
CA ALA A 834 13.72 13.28 18.92
C ALA A 834 12.45 13.81 19.61
N GLU A 835 11.47 14.25 18.81
CA GLU A 835 10.15 14.71 19.27
C GLU A 835 9.18 13.56 19.58
N GLY A 836 9.65 12.31 19.57
CA GLY A 836 8.89 11.15 20.04
C GLY A 836 7.95 10.54 19.01
N ALA A 837 8.18 10.78 17.72
CA ALA A 837 7.46 10.15 16.63
C ALA A 837 7.49 8.62 16.74
N THR A 838 6.35 8.00 16.44
CA THR A 838 6.20 6.53 16.33
C THR A 838 5.84 6.07 14.91
N THR A 839 5.75 7.03 14.00
CA THR A 839 5.35 6.98 12.59
C THR A 839 6.06 8.14 11.89
N ILE A 840 6.17 8.11 10.57
CA ILE A 840 6.70 9.22 9.77
C ILE A 840 5.65 10.31 9.65
N TRP A 841 6.05 11.58 9.75
CA TRP A 841 5.14 12.71 9.66
C TRP A 841 4.97 13.23 8.22
N GLU A 842 3.87 13.93 7.96
CA GLU A 842 3.65 14.63 6.69
C GLU A 842 4.44 15.93 6.57
N SER A 843 4.64 16.62 7.69
CA SER A 843 5.42 17.86 7.76
C SER A 843 6.60 17.67 8.70
N TRP A 844 7.75 18.17 8.29
CA TRP A 844 8.98 18.16 9.08
C TRP A 844 8.82 18.91 10.42
N ASP A 845 7.92 19.90 10.47
CA ASP A 845 7.63 20.73 11.64
C ASP A 845 6.23 20.46 12.23
N ALA A 846 5.68 19.25 12.04
CA ALA A 846 4.37 18.88 12.61
C ALA A 846 4.31 19.10 14.14
N VAL A 847 5.44 18.96 14.82
CA VAL A 847 5.73 19.64 16.08
C VAL A 847 6.76 20.73 15.79
N ALA A 848 6.42 21.99 16.03
CA ALA A 848 7.33 23.12 15.88
C ALA A 848 8.37 23.14 17.00
N PRO A 849 9.54 23.79 16.81
CA PRO A 849 10.61 23.84 17.84
C PRO A 849 10.21 24.46 19.18
N ASP A 850 9.12 25.24 19.22
CA ASP A 850 8.57 25.81 20.46
C ASP A 850 7.58 24.86 21.17
N GLY A 851 7.38 23.65 20.64
CA GLY A 851 6.46 22.63 21.12
C GLY A 851 5.04 22.74 20.56
N THR A 852 4.75 23.75 19.72
CA THR A 852 3.43 23.90 19.11
C THR A 852 3.14 22.73 18.18
N VAL A 853 2.01 22.06 18.40
CA VAL A 853 1.60 20.90 17.62
C VAL A 853 0.62 21.34 16.53
N GLY A 854 0.98 21.10 15.28
CA GLY A 854 0.18 21.46 14.11
C GLY A 854 -1.01 20.52 13.88
N ALA A 855 -1.99 20.98 13.10
CA ALA A 855 -3.10 20.18 12.62
C ALA A 855 -2.77 19.49 11.28
N MET A 856 -1.68 18.72 11.28
CA MET A 856 -1.15 17.98 10.14
C MET A 856 -1.25 16.47 10.40
N SER A 857 -0.93 15.65 9.39
CA SER A 857 -0.82 14.21 9.59
C SER A 857 0.49 13.86 10.31
N PHE A 858 0.39 13.05 11.38
CA PHE A 858 1.52 12.43 12.06
C PHE A 858 1.81 11.02 11.54
N ASN A 859 1.21 10.63 10.41
CA ASN A 859 1.36 9.31 9.84
C ASN A 859 1.24 9.33 8.31
N HIS A 860 2.36 9.60 7.66
CA HIS A 860 2.49 9.68 6.22
C HIS A 860 3.78 9.00 5.77
N TYR A 861 3.71 7.91 4.99
CA TYR A 861 4.90 7.11 4.69
C TYR A 861 5.88 7.75 3.69
N ALA A 862 5.53 8.86 3.02
CA ALA A 862 6.29 9.40 1.88
C ALA A 862 7.75 9.68 2.24
N PHE A 863 8.01 10.42 3.32
CA PHE A 863 9.38 10.68 3.81
C PHE A 863 10.07 9.46 4.41
N GLY A 864 9.33 8.37 4.65
CA GLY A 864 9.87 7.07 5.02
C GLY A 864 10.63 6.39 3.87
N CYS A 865 10.64 6.95 2.66
CA CYS A 865 11.42 6.45 1.53
C CYS A 865 12.92 6.33 1.83
N VAL A 866 13.45 7.10 2.80
CA VAL A 866 14.82 6.99 3.30
C VAL A 866 15.18 5.59 3.81
N ASP A 867 14.18 4.82 4.22
CA ASP A 867 14.36 3.44 4.67
C ASP A 867 14.94 2.53 3.58
N ASP A 868 14.64 2.78 2.30
CA ASP A 868 15.31 2.06 1.21
C ASP A 868 16.81 2.38 1.13
N TRP A 869 17.20 3.62 1.43
CA TRP A 869 18.62 4.00 1.55
C TRP A 869 19.26 3.33 2.78
N LEU A 870 18.56 3.26 3.92
CA LEU A 870 19.03 2.53 5.10
C LEU A 870 19.30 1.06 4.76
N PHE A 871 18.43 0.38 4.03
CA PHE A 871 18.66 -1.00 3.61
C PHE A 871 19.80 -1.13 2.60
N ARG A 872 19.79 -0.35 1.51
CA ARG A 872 20.76 -0.49 0.41
C ARG A 872 22.16 -0.03 0.78
N ARG A 873 22.26 1.15 1.40
CA ARG A 873 23.53 1.85 1.61
C ARG A 873 24.08 1.67 3.01
N LEU A 874 23.24 1.53 4.04
CA LEU A 874 23.73 1.28 5.40
C LEU A 874 23.70 -0.22 5.75
N GLY A 875 22.61 -0.93 5.45
CA GLY A 875 22.49 -2.38 5.58
C GLY A 875 23.27 -3.15 4.52
N GLY A 876 23.56 -2.53 3.38
CA GLY A 876 24.32 -3.13 2.30
C GLY A 876 23.57 -4.21 1.53
N ILE A 877 22.24 -4.14 1.41
CA ILE A 877 21.46 -5.12 0.64
C ILE A 877 20.78 -4.42 -0.55
N ALA A 878 21.27 -4.69 -1.76
CA ALA A 878 20.64 -4.22 -3.00
C ALA A 878 20.56 -5.36 -4.04
N PRO A 879 19.54 -5.36 -4.92
CA PRO A 879 19.52 -6.28 -6.05
C PRO A 879 20.64 -5.91 -7.04
N ALA A 880 21.51 -6.86 -7.37
CA ALA A 880 22.42 -6.75 -8.52
C ALA A 880 21.75 -7.28 -9.81
N GLU A 881 20.81 -8.21 -9.64
CA GLU A 881 19.89 -8.69 -10.66
C GLU A 881 18.46 -8.70 -10.08
N PRO A 882 17.43 -8.62 -10.94
CA PRO A 882 16.03 -8.61 -10.53
C PRO A 882 15.67 -9.80 -9.64
N GLY A 883 14.83 -9.56 -8.64
CA GLY A 883 14.40 -10.58 -7.67
C GLY A 883 15.51 -11.06 -6.74
N TYR A 884 16.66 -10.39 -6.68
CA TYR A 884 17.83 -10.79 -5.89
C TYR A 884 18.43 -12.13 -6.32
N ARG A 885 18.33 -12.47 -7.62
CA ARG A 885 19.07 -13.61 -8.18
C ARG A 885 20.57 -13.46 -7.96
N ARG A 886 21.05 -12.23 -8.05
CA ARG A 886 22.37 -11.78 -7.61
C ARG A 886 22.22 -10.59 -6.67
N VAL A 887 23.01 -10.56 -5.60
CA VAL A 887 22.97 -9.52 -4.55
C VAL A 887 24.19 -8.61 -4.64
N ARG A 888 23.99 -7.31 -4.52
CA ARG A 888 25.08 -6.35 -4.32
C ARG A 888 25.16 -5.98 -2.84
N VAL A 889 26.31 -6.26 -2.23
CA VAL A 889 26.65 -5.86 -0.87
C VAL A 889 27.63 -4.70 -0.91
N ALA A 890 27.16 -3.49 -0.61
CA ALA A 890 27.96 -2.26 -0.74
C ALA A 890 27.62 -1.25 0.36
N ALA A 891 27.81 -1.65 1.63
CA ALA A 891 27.55 -0.78 2.77
C ALA A 891 28.54 0.39 2.85
N LEU A 892 28.02 1.58 3.15
CA LEU A 892 28.77 2.78 3.53
C LEU A 892 29.19 2.66 4.99
N THR A 893 30.45 2.30 5.19
CA THR A 893 31.01 1.94 6.51
C THR A 893 31.95 3.01 7.07
N ASP A 894 32.11 4.14 6.37
CA ASP A 894 32.94 5.28 6.73
C ASP A 894 32.17 6.39 7.48
N GLY A 895 30.87 6.18 7.70
CA GLY A 895 29.99 7.09 8.43
C GLY A 895 30.01 6.96 9.97
N PRO A 896 29.13 7.69 10.66
CA PRO A 896 29.09 7.74 12.13
C PRO A 896 28.61 6.44 12.79
N VAL A 897 27.94 5.56 12.04
CA VAL A 897 27.44 4.26 12.52
C VAL A 897 28.56 3.22 12.53
N SER A 898 28.78 2.50 13.64
CA SER A 898 29.89 1.54 13.80
C SER A 898 29.54 0.09 13.44
N TRP A 899 28.25 -0.24 13.40
CA TRP A 899 27.75 -1.53 12.93
C TRP A 899 26.34 -1.38 12.37
N ALA A 900 25.98 -2.22 11.42
CA ALA A 900 24.59 -2.40 10.98
C ALA A 900 24.31 -3.85 10.65
N ARG A 901 23.05 -4.25 10.78
CA ARG A 901 22.53 -5.54 10.31
C ARG A 901 21.19 -5.32 9.62
N ALA A 902 20.99 -6.03 8.53
CA ALA A 902 19.75 -6.04 7.79
C ALA A 902 19.49 -7.44 7.26
N HIS A 903 18.21 -7.79 7.11
CA HIS A 903 17.83 -8.97 6.34
C HIS A 903 16.60 -8.70 5.49
N ARG A 904 16.47 -9.46 4.39
CA ARG A 904 15.30 -9.44 3.52
C ARG A 904 14.93 -10.84 3.05
N GLU A 905 13.66 -11.19 3.15
CA GLU A 905 13.03 -12.32 2.50
C GLU A 905 12.86 -12.03 1.00
N THR A 906 13.71 -12.66 0.20
CA THR A 906 13.67 -12.57 -1.26
C THR A 906 12.91 -13.75 -1.86
N PRO A 907 12.55 -13.70 -3.16
CA PRO A 907 11.98 -14.84 -3.87
C PRO A 907 12.80 -16.15 -3.71
N PHE A 908 14.12 -16.03 -3.60
CA PHE A 908 15.04 -17.16 -3.47
C PHE A 908 15.29 -17.60 -2.02
N GLY A 909 14.86 -16.81 -1.03
CA GLY A 909 15.15 -17.01 0.39
C GLY A 909 15.69 -15.77 1.09
N ARG A 910 16.00 -15.90 2.37
CA ARG A 910 16.56 -14.82 3.18
C ARG A 910 17.98 -14.45 2.74
N VAL A 911 18.18 -13.17 2.43
CA VAL A 911 19.49 -12.50 2.33
C VAL A 911 19.72 -11.74 3.64
N GLU A 912 20.88 -11.94 4.26
CA GLU A 912 21.23 -11.28 5.52
C GLU A 912 22.65 -10.72 5.43
N VAL A 913 22.82 -9.48 5.88
CA VAL A 913 24.11 -8.78 5.91
C VAL A 913 24.26 -8.12 7.26
N ALA A 914 25.37 -8.39 7.93
CA ALA A 914 25.84 -7.65 9.08
C ALA A 914 27.27 -7.19 8.85
N TRP A 915 27.60 -5.99 9.32
CA TRP A 915 28.97 -5.51 9.34
C TRP A 915 29.27 -4.72 10.62
N GLU A 916 30.53 -4.73 11.02
CA GLU A 916 31.03 -4.06 12.22
C GLU A 916 32.46 -3.56 12.01
N ARG A 917 32.73 -2.29 12.38
CA ARG A 917 34.09 -1.75 12.45
C ARG A 917 34.82 -2.29 13.67
N ALA A 918 36.10 -2.65 13.52
CA ALA A 918 36.92 -3.10 14.65
C ALA A 918 36.96 -2.06 15.79
N ALA A 919 36.81 -2.52 17.05
CA ALA A 919 36.82 -1.65 18.22
C ALA A 919 38.18 -0.95 18.38
N GLY A 920 38.20 0.38 18.19
CA GLY A 920 39.44 1.15 18.19
C GLY A 920 39.24 2.67 18.16
N ASP A 921 38.46 3.22 17.23
CA ASP A 921 38.33 4.68 17.08
C ASP A 921 36.92 5.05 16.60
N VAL A 922 36.04 5.41 17.54
CA VAL A 922 34.87 6.24 17.24
C VAL A 922 35.32 7.68 17.50
N PRO A 923 35.30 8.59 16.53
CA PRO A 923 35.51 10.01 16.83
C PRO A 923 34.47 10.45 17.87
N GLU A 924 34.90 11.07 18.97
CA GLU A 924 33.96 11.66 19.94
C GLU A 924 33.03 12.63 19.22
N ALA A 925 31.72 12.48 19.44
CA ALA A 925 30.71 13.41 18.94
C ALA A 925 31.00 14.82 19.51
N GLY A 926 31.62 15.70 18.70
CA GLY A 926 31.92 17.08 19.08
C GLY A 926 33.35 17.58 18.81
N SER A 927 34.29 16.76 18.33
CA SER A 927 35.61 17.26 17.90
C SER A 927 35.53 17.81 16.47
N GLY A 928 35.44 19.14 16.33
CA GLY A 928 35.36 19.85 15.05
C GLY A 928 36.61 19.82 14.17
N ASP A 929 37.22 18.63 13.96
CA ASP A 929 38.32 18.44 13.01
C ASP A 929 37.80 17.67 11.78
N ALA A 930 37.63 18.39 10.67
CA ALA A 930 37.01 17.91 9.43
C ALA A 930 37.93 17.05 8.54
N ASP A 931 39.04 16.50 9.07
CA ASP A 931 40.08 15.83 8.27
C ASP A 931 40.51 14.44 8.81
N SER A 932 39.85 13.90 9.85
CA SER A 932 40.07 12.51 10.26
C SER A 932 39.21 11.56 9.43
N THR A 933 39.66 11.24 8.22
CA THR A 933 39.04 10.15 7.45
C THR A 933 39.10 8.84 8.26
N VAL A 934 37.94 8.19 8.44
CA VAL A 934 37.77 6.83 9.03
C VAL A 934 38.37 5.74 8.09
N SER A 935 39.13 6.18 7.08
CA SER A 935 39.85 5.38 6.09
C SER A 935 40.89 4.50 6.78
N GLY A 936 40.74 3.18 6.64
CA GLY A 936 41.72 2.19 7.10
C GLY A 936 41.33 1.41 8.37
N ILE A 937 40.15 1.64 8.95
CA ILE A 937 39.63 0.76 10.01
C ILE A 937 39.10 -0.53 9.35
N PRO A 938 39.60 -1.71 9.75
CA PRO A 938 39.10 -2.97 9.22
C PRO A 938 37.61 -3.16 9.52
N VAL A 939 36.85 -3.62 8.52
CA VAL A 939 35.42 -3.92 8.65
C VAL A 939 35.22 -5.43 8.59
N ARG A 940 34.59 -5.99 9.63
CA ARG A 940 34.12 -7.38 9.64
C ARG A 940 32.75 -7.44 8.98
N TYR A 941 32.57 -8.33 8.00
CA TYR A 941 31.30 -8.64 7.38
C TYR A 941 30.87 -10.07 7.73
N GLU A 942 29.56 -10.26 7.98
CA GLU A 942 28.88 -11.54 8.06
C GLU A 942 27.70 -11.51 7.08
N ILE A 943 27.79 -12.30 6.01
CA ILE A 943 26.84 -12.28 4.89
C ILE A 943 26.28 -13.69 4.72
N SER A 944 24.96 -13.81 4.61
CA SER A 944 24.28 -15.07 4.31
C SER A 944 23.44 -14.91 3.05
N LEU A 945 23.75 -15.71 2.02
CA LEU A 945 23.02 -15.76 0.76
C LEU A 945 22.29 -17.10 0.62
N PRO A 946 21.05 -17.13 0.09
CA PRO A 946 20.28 -18.35 -0.08
C PRO A 946 20.84 -19.26 -1.20
N ALA A 947 20.31 -20.48 -1.32
CA ALA A 947 20.81 -21.49 -2.26
C ALA A 947 20.89 -20.96 -3.69
N GLY A 948 22.07 -21.06 -4.31
CA GLY A 948 22.31 -20.61 -5.69
C GLY A 948 22.47 -19.12 -5.90
N VAL A 949 21.99 -18.28 -4.97
CA VAL A 949 22.15 -16.83 -5.09
C VAL A 949 23.62 -16.48 -4.92
N THR A 950 24.13 -15.68 -5.86
CA THR A 950 25.49 -15.15 -5.82
C THR A 950 25.45 -13.66 -5.49
N GLY A 951 26.60 -13.04 -5.35
CA GLY A 951 26.65 -11.60 -5.16
C GLY A 951 28.02 -11.01 -5.38
N GLU A 952 28.12 -9.71 -5.19
CA GLU A 952 29.38 -9.00 -5.08
C GLU A 952 29.41 -8.22 -3.77
N LEU A 953 30.52 -8.31 -3.04
CA LEU A 953 30.86 -7.40 -1.96
C LEU A 953 31.76 -6.29 -2.52
N VAL A 954 31.36 -5.05 -2.32
CA VAL A 954 32.20 -3.86 -2.49
C VAL A 954 32.71 -3.44 -1.12
N THR A 955 34.02 -3.58 -0.92
CA THR A 955 34.69 -3.23 0.35
C THR A 955 34.95 -1.72 0.44
N PRO A 956 35.31 -1.20 1.62
CA PRO A 956 35.46 0.25 1.84
C PRO A 956 36.52 0.91 0.94
N ASP A 957 37.56 0.16 0.55
CA ASP A 957 38.60 0.60 -0.40
C ASP A 957 38.17 0.53 -1.88
N GLY A 958 36.91 0.16 -2.15
CA GLY A 958 36.35 -0.01 -3.48
C GLY A 958 36.69 -1.34 -4.15
N SER A 959 37.42 -2.25 -3.48
CA SER A 959 37.70 -3.58 -4.02
C SER A 959 36.40 -4.40 -4.16
N ARG A 960 36.35 -5.28 -5.16
CA ARG A 960 35.19 -6.14 -5.41
C ARG A 960 35.55 -7.59 -5.13
N ARG A 961 34.69 -8.30 -4.40
CA ARG A 961 34.82 -9.73 -4.13
C ARG A 961 33.53 -10.44 -4.49
N GLU A 962 33.62 -11.51 -5.27
CA GLU A 962 32.46 -12.35 -5.56
C GLU A 962 32.02 -13.10 -4.30
N LEU A 963 30.71 -13.20 -4.12
CA LEU A 963 30.04 -13.94 -3.05
C LEU A 963 29.33 -15.15 -3.66
N SER A 964 29.45 -16.29 -2.99
CA SER A 964 28.66 -17.48 -3.28
C SER A 964 27.53 -17.63 -2.25
N SER A 965 26.59 -18.54 -2.54
CA SER A 965 25.57 -18.97 -1.58
C SER A 965 26.19 -19.50 -0.27
N GLY A 966 25.41 -19.46 0.81
CA GLY A 966 25.84 -19.84 2.14
C GLY A 966 26.39 -18.65 2.94
N GLN A 967 27.14 -18.96 4.01
CA GLN A 967 27.69 -17.96 4.92
C GLN A 967 29.10 -17.54 4.51
N THR A 968 29.31 -16.24 4.42
CA THR A 968 30.62 -15.61 4.21
C THR A 968 30.94 -14.72 5.40
N VAL A 969 32.09 -14.98 6.04
CA VAL A 969 32.63 -14.11 7.10
C VAL A 969 34.02 -13.66 6.68
N LEU A 970 34.25 -12.35 6.61
CA LEU A 970 35.54 -11.79 6.22
C LEU A 970 35.82 -10.48 6.93
N VAL A 971 37.10 -10.09 6.95
CA VAL A 971 37.55 -8.76 7.34
C VAL A 971 38.14 -8.10 6.10
N ALA A 972 37.69 -6.89 5.80
CA ALA A 972 38.14 -6.08 4.67
C ALA A 972 38.89 -4.85 5.16
#